data_AF-A0A7S2RZF9-F1
#
_entry.id   AF-A0A7S2RZF9-F1
#
_cell.length_a   1.000
_cell.length_b   1.000
_cell.length_c   1.000
_cell.angle_alpha   90.00
_cell.angle_beta   90.00
_cell.angle_gamma   90.00
#
_symmetry.space_group_name_H-M   'P 1'
#
loop_
_entity.id
_entity.type
_entity.pdbx_description
1 polymer ?
#
loop_
_entity_poly.entity_id
_entity_poly.type
_entity_poly.pdbx_seq_one_letter_code
_entity_poly.pdbx_strand_id
1 'polypeptide(L)'
;KRGRREGVQETPLLASAWAWALENKWRVLDVAHDAFTVVTSLVDIITDILVAVDFYQKGHMLFFLASVIIFVAAQFAYAFLFTATWAKERSNLIKCFVFSLALPFGQFIPVFAYLESYRIPAIDHLLVALSLKPTALSDDRLADGQLSDSDLGTAEDSLWNYIQRKYTAHAGFLVEAFVEAVPQGVLQTVAVIVLDDTTALNIFSILMSVSVVASKGYLVAYSIHRPSFTFNYLCIAADAFNLFATATWLFSLEDSPLDSPPSAWWCWLAIIGMICCAFGGFFLLALTMLDDHLKSLKSRNEDQIYKSVVFEVYITRLLAWILAVIPCSVIYVTMKLSLLPVGLFKSLDPEHASHAAFYRPLFRFLAGSVGRDRGILAPCSPPFQPTLTRQARFGKDADFRLKAANLFIAQARLGQQDLTQELTRYRHRAKAGTTAAKAMENAVAYWAERLNTTTPTRRAEPAEQVQLDLALEIMRISEQHAENANKARQEMRAANMSASANAALGETSGELHARSEVLRHTASASEFFGVLWKERGTKAGFLRLLASFSLGNILLTLVVWVPTTAAFVAYSSVFSLTQFPHCVAENSSTRNLTLPCTLTSLYVVCLFGLALLAPAVYHFQTLRTDLVSVKDFPKPFYTPVVVKEIYFRYTNIQARSSLVEGLQDRVGPDNAAEVVSYLDECNRQFCYS
;
A
#
# COMPACT_ATOMS: atom_id res chain seq x y z
N LYS A 1 -19.75 -38.74 50.10
CA LYS A 1 -18.45 -39.29 50.57
C LYS A 1 -17.99 -40.45 49.68
N ARG A 2 -17.34 -40.15 48.55
CA ARG A 2 -16.32 -41.00 47.90
C ARG A 2 -15.62 -40.10 46.89
N GLY A 3 -14.47 -39.58 47.30
CA GLY A 3 -13.66 -38.66 46.52
C GLY A 3 -12.93 -39.42 45.42
N ARG A 4 -13.20 -39.03 44.17
CA ARG A 4 -12.26 -39.21 43.06
C ARG A 4 -11.40 -37.96 43.03
N ARG A 5 -10.21 -38.03 43.64
CA ARG A 5 -9.13 -37.09 43.34
C ARG A 5 -8.59 -37.52 41.98
N GLU A 6 -9.06 -36.87 40.92
CA GLU A 6 -8.36 -36.89 39.66
C GLU A 6 -7.02 -36.19 39.91
N GLY A 7 -5.94 -36.97 39.84
CA GLY A 7 -4.60 -36.43 39.94
C GLY A 7 -4.40 -35.46 38.79
N VAL A 8 -4.30 -34.17 39.10
CA VAL A 8 -3.78 -33.15 38.19
C VAL A 8 -2.35 -33.58 37.90
N GLN A 9 -2.17 -34.29 36.79
CA GLN A 9 -0.88 -34.69 36.29
C GLN A 9 -0.19 -33.39 35.87
N GLU A 10 0.73 -32.90 36.71
CA GLU A 10 1.60 -31.77 36.40
C GLU A 10 2.43 -32.15 35.17
N THR A 11 1.88 -31.92 33.98
CA THR A 11 2.69 -31.87 32.76
C THR A 11 3.73 -30.78 33.00
N PRO A 12 5.03 -31.07 32.89
CA PRO A 12 6.06 -30.08 33.16
C PRO A 12 5.80 -28.86 32.27
N LEU A 13 5.67 -27.68 32.88
CA LEU A 13 5.36 -26.40 32.22
C LEU A 13 6.16 -26.16 30.94
N LEU A 14 7.39 -26.68 30.89
CA LEU A 14 8.27 -26.63 29.71
C LEU A 14 7.76 -27.49 28.55
N ALA A 15 7.26 -28.71 28.78
CA ALA A 15 6.76 -29.58 27.70
C ALA A 15 5.47 -29.04 27.07
N SER A 16 4.56 -28.47 27.87
CA SER A 16 3.38 -27.78 27.36
C SER A 16 3.74 -26.50 26.60
N ALA A 17 4.76 -25.75 27.05
CA ALA A 17 5.27 -24.58 26.34
C ALA A 17 5.92 -24.96 25.00
N TRP A 18 6.69 -26.06 24.94
CA TRP A 18 7.29 -26.57 23.71
C TRP A 18 6.26 -27.11 22.72
N ALA A 19 5.26 -27.87 23.18
CA ALA A 19 4.17 -28.34 22.33
C ALA A 19 3.35 -27.17 21.76
N TRP A 20 3.03 -26.18 22.60
CA TRP A 20 2.37 -24.94 22.16
C TRP A 20 3.23 -24.14 21.19
N ALA A 21 4.54 -24.03 21.41
CA ALA A 21 5.46 -23.35 20.49
C ALA A 21 5.59 -24.08 19.14
N LEU A 22 5.54 -25.42 19.12
CA LEU A 22 5.55 -26.22 17.90
C LEU A 22 4.24 -26.11 17.10
N GLU A 23 3.10 -25.96 17.79
CA GLU A 23 1.80 -25.70 17.16
C GLU A 23 1.71 -24.24 16.66
N ASN A 24 2.40 -23.31 17.33
CA ASN A 24 2.41 -21.88 17.03
C ASN A 24 3.73 -21.38 16.43
N LYS A 25 4.48 -22.21 15.68
CA LYS A 25 5.81 -21.85 15.13
C LYS A 25 5.84 -20.48 14.46
N TRP A 26 4.80 -20.16 13.70
CA TRP A 26 4.67 -18.87 13.00
C TRP A 26 4.51 -17.68 13.95
N ARG A 27 3.79 -17.84 15.06
CA ARG A 27 3.67 -16.78 16.08
C ARG A 27 4.98 -16.57 16.82
N VAL A 28 5.71 -17.65 17.13
CA VAL A 28 7.02 -17.55 17.78
C VAL A 28 8.02 -16.85 16.86
N LEU A 29 8.07 -17.25 15.58
CA LEU A 29 8.91 -16.60 14.58
C LEU A 29 8.55 -15.11 14.42
N ASP A 30 7.25 -14.80 14.44
CA ASP A 30 6.76 -13.44 14.33
C ASP A 30 7.16 -12.56 15.52
N VAL A 31 6.96 -13.05 16.75
CA VAL A 31 7.41 -12.35 17.97
C VAL A 31 8.93 -12.22 18.01
N ALA A 32 9.67 -13.25 17.58
CA ALA A 32 11.13 -13.20 17.52
C ALA A 32 11.62 -12.18 16.49
N HIS A 33 10.97 -12.10 15.32
CA HIS A 33 11.26 -11.09 14.31
C HIS A 33 11.01 -9.68 14.84
N ASP A 34 9.86 -9.46 15.47
CA ASP A 34 9.54 -8.18 16.11
C ASP A 34 10.57 -7.79 17.19
N ALA A 35 10.90 -8.71 18.08
CA ALA A 35 11.91 -8.49 19.11
C ALA A 35 13.27 -8.17 18.50
N PHE A 36 13.65 -8.86 17.41
CA PHE A 36 14.86 -8.58 16.66
C PHE A 36 14.84 -7.17 16.06
N THR A 37 13.74 -6.73 15.44
CA THR A 37 13.60 -5.37 14.90
C THR A 37 13.71 -4.30 16.00
N VAL A 38 13.13 -4.55 17.18
CA VAL A 38 13.20 -3.61 18.31
C VAL A 38 14.62 -3.56 18.88
N VAL A 39 15.25 -4.70 19.12
CA VAL A 39 16.63 -4.77 19.65
C VAL A 39 17.60 -4.13 18.67
N THR A 40 17.49 -4.41 17.37
CA THR A 40 18.36 -3.80 16.36
C THR A 40 18.17 -2.29 16.26
N SER A 41 16.94 -1.77 16.34
CA SER A 41 16.70 -0.32 16.40
C SER A 41 17.26 0.31 17.69
N LEU A 42 17.15 -0.38 18.83
CA LEU A 42 17.73 0.11 20.08
C LEU A 42 19.26 0.16 20.03
N VAL A 43 19.88 -0.86 19.43
CA VAL A 43 21.33 -0.89 19.22
C VAL A 43 21.75 0.27 18.33
N ASP A 44 20.99 0.56 17.25
CA ASP A 44 21.24 1.68 16.33
C ASP A 44 21.25 3.03 17.06
N ILE A 45 20.21 3.31 17.86
CA ILE A 45 20.12 4.54 18.67
C ILE A 45 21.32 4.64 19.64
N ILE A 46 21.70 3.54 20.30
CA ILE A 46 22.84 3.53 21.21
C ILE A 46 24.14 3.80 20.45
N THR A 47 24.36 3.16 19.30
CA THR A 47 25.56 3.40 18.49
C THR A 47 25.62 4.82 17.96
N ASP A 48 24.49 5.40 17.57
CA ASP A 48 24.39 6.79 17.12
C ASP A 48 24.80 7.78 18.21
N ILE A 49 24.35 7.55 19.46
CA ILE A 49 24.75 8.35 20.62
C ILE A 49 26.27 8.21 20.88
N LEU A 50 26.79 6.98 20.83
CA LEU A 50 28.21 6.72 21.06
C LEU A 50 29.09 7.41 20.00
N VAL A 51 28.67 7.39 18.73
CA VAL A 51 29.39 8.08 17.66
C VAL A 51 29.33 9.60 17.83
N ALA A 52 28.20 10.16 18.26
CA ALA A 52 28.12 11.59 18.58
C ALA A 52 29.06 11.97 19.74
N VAL A 53 29.16 11.14 20.78
CA VAL A 53 30.12 11.32 21.88
C VAL A 53 31.55 11.22 21.38
N ASP A 54 31.85 10.29 20.47
CA ASP A 54 33.17 10.15 19.85
C ASP A 54 33.56 11.41 19.06
N PHE A 55 32.63 11.98 18.26
CA PHE A 55 32.86 13.26 17.58
C PHE A 55 33.18 14.40 18.56
N TYR A 56 32.49 14.46 19.70
CA TYR A 56 32.78 15.46 20.72
C TYR A 56 34.16 15.25 21.35
N GLN A 57 34.50 14.02 21.74
CA GLN A 57 35.77 13.69 22.38
C GLN A 57 36.97 13.95 21.47
N LYS A 58 36.82 13.70 20.16
CA LYS A 58 37.86 13.97 19.15
C LYS A 58 37.92 15.44 18.70
N GLY A 59 37.01 16.29 19.19
CA GLY A 59 36.97 17.72 18.83
C GLY A 59 36.35 18.01 17.46
N HIS A 60 35.67 17.04 16.84
CA HIS A 60 34.95 17.20 15.57
C HIS A 60 33.59 17.88 15.76
N MET A 61 33.61 19.13 16.24
CA MET A 61 32.42 19.85 16.70
C MET A 61 31.32 20.04 15.64
N LEU A 62 31.67 20.10 14.35
CA LEU A 62 30.68 20.23 13.27
C LEU A 62 29.79 18.97 13.16
N PHE A 63 30.41 17.78 13.13
CA PHE A 63 29.69 16.51 13.07
C PHE A 63 28.93 16.22 14.36
N PHE A 64 29.50 16.60 15.52
CA PHE A 64 28.80 16.55 16.79
C PHE A 64 27.54 17.44 16.78
N LEU A 65 27.66 18.71 16.37
CA LEU A 65 26.53 19.63 16.32
C LEU A 65 25.45 19.15 15.33
N ALA A 66 25.84 18.65 14.17
CA ALA A 66 24.92 18.07 13.20
C ALA A 66 24.16 16.87 13.80
N SER A 67 24.86 15.97 14.51
CA SER A 67 24.24 14.83 15.20
C SER A 67 23.23 15.30 16.27
N VAL A 68 23.61 16.29 17.08
CA VAL A 68 22.72 16.87 18.10
C VAL A 68 21.47 17.49 17.48
N ILE A 69 21.60 18.19 16.34
CA ILE A 69 20.45 18.76 15.62
C ILE A 69 19.51 17.64 15.14
N ILE A 70 20.06 16.53 14.61
CA ILE A 70 19.27 15.36 14.20
C ILE A 70 18.52 14.77 15.40
N PHE A 71 19.19 14.54 16.54
CA PHE A 71 18.54 14.04 17.75
C PHE A 71 17.44 14.96 18.28
N VAL A 72 17.68 16.27 18.26
CA VAL A 72 16.66 17.26 18.66
C VAL A 72 15.46 17.16 17.71
N ALA A 73 15.67 17.17 16.40
CA ALA A 73 14.59 17.05 15.42
C ALA A 73 13.78 15.75 15.60
N ALA A 74 14.47 14.63 15.82
CA ALA A 74 13.86 13.33 16.13
C ALA A 74 13.02 13.39 17.40
N GLN A 75 13.54 13.98 18.48
CA GLN A 75 12.82 14.15 19.73
C GLN A 75 11.51 14.92 19.56
N PHE A 76 11.53 16.01 18.79
CA PHE A 76 10.33 16.78 18.46
C PHE A 76 9.35 15.97 17.61
N ALA A 77 9.83 15.23 16.61
CA ALA A 77 8.99 14.39 15.75
C ALA A 77 8.31 13.27 16.55
N TYR A 78 9.01 12.61 17.47
CA TYR A 78 8.45 11.56 18.31
C TYR A 78 7.42 12.11 19.30
N ALA A 79 7.71 13.22 19.98
CA ALA A 79 6.76 13.85 20.91
C ALA A 79 5.50 14.32 20.17
N PHE A 80 5.66 14.81 18.94
CA PHE A 80 4.55 15.18 18.07
C PHE A 80 3.72 13.94 17.67
N LEU A 81 4.37 12.86 17.22
CA LEU A 81 3.71 11.59 16.89
C LEU A 81 2.90 11.07 18.08
N PHE A 82 3.47 11.11 19.28
CA PHE A 82 2.78 10.68 20.50
C PHE A 82 1.54 11.51 20.80
N THR A 83 1.68 12.83 20.76
CA THR A 83 0.56 13.74 21.01
C THR A 83 -0.54 13.58 19.95
N ALA A 84 -0.16 13.43 18.68
CA ALA A 84 -1.08 13.24 17.57
C ALA A 84 -1.85 11.92 17.65
N THR A 85 -1.22 10.87 18.18
CA THR A 85 -1.80 9.54 18.30
C THR A 85 -2.71 9.42 19.53
N TRP A 86 -2.17 9.67 20.73
CA TRP A 86 -2.86 9.36 21.99
C TRP A 86 -3.67 10.52 22.58
N ALA A 87 -3.40 11.78 22.18
CA ALA A 87 -4.09 12.97 22.67
C ALA A 87 -5.00 13.66 21.63
N LYS A 88 -5.30 12.99 20.51
CA LYS A 88 -6.09 13.55 19.38
C LYS A 88 -7.40 14.21 19.78
N GLU A 89 -8.17 13.57 20.67
CA GLU A 89 -9.52 14.00 21.08
C GLU A 89 -9.52 15.04 22.24
N ARG A 90 -8.34 15.35 22.80
CA ARG A 90 -8.21 16.25 23.97
C ARG A 90 -8.19 17.73 23.59
N SER A 91 -8.32 18.60 24.59
CA SER A 91 -8.24 20.05 24.38
C SER A 91 -6.82 20.45 24.01
N ASN A 92 -6.66 21.59 23.34
CA ASN A 92 -5.35 22.07 22.87
C ASN A 92 -4.34 22.29 23.99
N LEU A 93 -4.79 22.76 25.16
CA LEU A 93 -3.95 22.92 26.33
C LEU A 93 -3.42 21.57 26.82
N ILE A 94 -4.28 20.53 26.84
CA ILE A 94 -3.86 19.17 27.20
C ILE A 94 -2.90 18.62 26.14
N LYS A 95 -3.13 18.87 24.84
CA LYS A 95 -2.20 18.47 23.77
C LYS A 95 -0.81 19.11 23.97
N CYS A 96 -0.74 20.41 24.26
CA CYS A 96 0.53 21.08 24.58
C CYS A 96 1.21 20.52 25.83
N PHE A 97 0.43 20.22 26.87
CA PHE A 97 0.94 19.63 28.10
C PHE A 97 1.51 18.22 27.85
N VAL A 98 0.75 17.37 27.15
CA VAL A 98 1.17 16.01 26.77
C VAL A 98 2.42 16.05 25.89
N PHE A 99 2.47 16.96 24.92
CA PHE A 99 3.66 17.17 24.09
C PHE A 99 4.88 17.53 24.94
N SER A 100 4.72 18.49 25.86
CA SER A 100 5.81 18.94 26.75
C SER A 100 6.29 17.83 27.69
N LEU A 101 5.37 16.97 28.15
CA LEU A 101 5.67 15.82 29.00
C LEU A 101 6.36 14.69 28.22
N ALA A 102 5.98 14.48 26.95
CA ALA A 102 6.57 13.46 26.08
C ALA A 102 7.94 13.89 25.54
N LEU A 103 8.18 15.20 25.37
CA LEU A 103 9.40 15.76 24.79
C LEU A 103 10.71 15.28 25.44
N PRO A 104 10.89 15.14 26.77
CA PRO A 104 12.14 14.59 27.32
C PRO A 104 12.31 13.07 27.08
N PHE A 105 11.25 12.36 26.73
CA PHE A 105 11.25 10.91 26.54
C PHE A 105 11.04 10.50 25.07
N GLY A 106 11.22 11.43 24.13
CA GLY A 106 10.95 11.24 22.70
C GLY A 106 11.60 9.97 22.13
N GLN A 107 12.88 9.76 22.43
CA GLN A 107 13.65 8.59 21.99
C GLN A 107 13.06 7.23 22.43
N PHE A 108 12.26 7.19 23.49
CA PHE A 108 11.61 5.95 23.95
C PHE A 108 10.21 5.73 23.35
N ILE A 109 9.67 6.71 22.62
CA ILE A 109 8.33 6.62 22.03
C ILE A 109 8.19 5.48 21.03
N PRO A 110 9.18 5.17 20.16
CA PRO A 110 9.10 3.98 19.30
C PRO A 110 8.93 2.67 20.10
N VAL A 111 9.68 2.52 21.20
CA VAL A 111 9.57 1.37 22.10
C VAL A 111 8.21 1.37 22.81
N PHE A 112 7.74 2.53 23.25
CA PHE A 112 6.43 2.67 23.88
C PHE A 112 5.31 2.26 22.92
N ALA A 113 5.32 2.72 21.66
CA ALA A 113 4.34 2.35 20.64
C ALA A 113 4.32 0.83 20.40
N TYR A 114 5.50 0.22 20.36
CA TYR A 114 5.63 -1.23 20.24
C TYR A 114 5.05 -1.97 21.45
N LEU A 115 5.36 -1.54 22.68
CA LEU A 115 4.84 -2.16 23.90
C LEU A 115 3.31 -1.99 24.03
N GLU A 116 2.78 -0.83 23.63
CA GLU A 116 1.34 -0.56 23.60
C GLU A 116 0.60 -1.49 22.63
N SER A 117 1.24 -1.85 21.50
CA SER A 117 0.65 -2.79 20.53
C SER A 117 0.37 -4.19 21.10
N TYR A 118 1.07 -4.60 22.16
CA TYR A 118 0.82 -5.86 22.87
C TYR A 118 -0.37 -5.79 23.83
N ARG A 119 -1.01 -4.62 23.99
CA ARG A 119 -2.15 -4.39 24.89
C ARG A 119 -1.82 -4.78 26.33
N ILE A 120 -0.65 -4.37 26.81
CA ILE A 120 -0.22 -4.60 28.19
C ILE A 120 -1.16 -3.79 29.09
N PRO A 121 -1.95 -4.42 29.99
CA PRO A 121 -2.97 -3.71 30.78
C PRO A 121 -2.41 -2.54 31.59
N ALA A 122 -1.16 -2.65 32.07
CA ALA A 122 -0.50 -1.57 32.79
C ALA A 122 -0.31 -0.30 31.93
N ILE A 123 0.00 -0.45 30.65
CA ILE A 123 0.17 0.68 29.71
C ILE A 123 -1.19 1.29 29.40
N ASP A 124 -2.21 0.47 29.15
CA ASP A 124 -3.57 0.95 28.90
C ASP A 124 -4.12 1.71 30.11
N HIS A 125 -3.92 1.18 31.32
CA HIS A 125 -4.31 1.83 32.57
C HIS A 125 -3.56 3.15 32.77
N LEU A 126 -2.27 3.20 32.44
CA LEU A 126 -1.49 4.44 32.49
C LEU A 126 -2.01 5.49 31.51
N LEU A 127 -2.27 5.09 30.26
CA LEU A 127 -2.85 5.97 29.24
C LEU A 127 -4.22 6.49 29.70
N VAL A 128 -5.10 5.62 30.18
CA VAL A 128 -6.42 6.00 30.70
C VAL A 128 -6.29 6.94 31.91
N ALA A 129 -5.36 6.67 32.83
CA ALA A 129 -5.09 7.53 33.99
C ALA A 129 -4.63 8.93 33.57
N LEU A 130 -3.83 9.04 32.51
CA LEU A 130 -3.42 10.30 31.91
C LEU A 130 -4.51 10.96 31.06
N SER A 131 -5.73 10.40 31.03
CA SER A 131 -6.77 10.83 30.11
C SER A 131 -6.28 10.80 28.66
N LEU A 132 -5.55 9.78 28.26
CA LEU A 132 -5.22 9.48 26.87
C LEU A 132 -6.08 8.33 26.39
N LYS A 133 -6.19 8.16 25.07
CA LYS A 133 -6.98 7.08 24.47
C LYS A 133 -6.03 6.01 23.94
N PRO A 134 -5.98 4.81 24.54
CA PRO A 134 -5.29 3.65 23.99
C PRO A 134 -5.68 3.38 22.54
N THR A 135 -4.73 2.91 21.72
CA THR A 135 -4.94 2.61 20.30
C THR A 135 -6.03 1.54 20.15
N ALA A 136 -6.02 0.52 21.02
CA ALA A 136 -6.99 -0.58 21.01
C ALA A 136 -8.45 -0.13 21.15
N LEU A 137 -8.75 0.86 22.01
CA LEU A 137 -10.11 1.38 22.20
C LEU A 137 -10.61 2.22 21.01
N SER A 138 -9.72 2.62 20.10
CA SER A 138 -10.07 3.28 18.85
C SER A 138 -10.67 2.29 17.86
N ASP A 139 -10.09 1.09 17.82
CA ASP A 139 -10.52 0.00 16.94
C ASP A 139 -11.84 -0.61 17.41
N ASP A 140 -12.13 -0.60 18.71
CA ASP A 140 -13.40 -1.12 19.24
C ASP A 140 -14.62 -0.31 18.77
N ARG A 141 -14.47 0.93 18.29
CA ARG A 141 -15.58 1.63 17.60
C ARG A 141 -15.92 1.03 16.22
N LEU A 142 -15.01 0.28 15.60
CA LEU A 142 -15.34 -0.56 14.44
C LEU A 142 -16.08 -1.83 14.89
N ALA A 143 -15.92 -2.28 16.14
CA ALA A 143 -16.58 -3.45 16.70
C ALA A 143 -17.98 -3.13 17.28
N ASP A 144 -18.16 -1.98 17.94
CA ASP A 144 -19.45 -1.56 18.54
C ASP A 144 -20.53 -1.20 17.50
N GLY A 145 -20.18 -1.18 16.21
CA GLY A 145 -21.10 -1.05 15.08
C GLY A 145 -21.50 -2.41 14.47
N GLN A 146 -22.25 -3.25 15.17
CA GLN A 146 -23.07 -4.33 14.58
C GLN A 146 -22.34 -5.40 13.71
N LEU A 147 -21.05 -5.67 13.90
CA LEU A 147 -20.42 -6.86 13.33
C LEU A 147 -20.60 -8.03 14.32
N SER A 148 -21.70 -8.76 14.16
CA SER A 148 -22.01 -9.96 14.95
C SER A 148 -20.87 -10.98 14.89
N ASP A 149 -20.58 -11.64 16.01
CA ASP A 149 -19.61 -12.75 16.18
C ASP A 149 -19.70 -13.87 15.11
N SER A 150 -20.76 -13.92 14.30
CA SER A 150 -20.85 -14.80 13.14
C SER A 150 -19.91 -14.43 11.97
N ASP A 151 -19.38 -13.20 11.93
CA ASP A 151 -18.40 -12.78 10.90
C ASP A 151 -16.94 -13.05 11.32
N LEU A 152 -16.71 -13.55 12.55
CA LEU A 152 -15.39 -14.07 12.98
C LEU A 152 -14.94 -15.32 12.20
N GLY A 153 -15.87 -15.97 11.48
CA GLY A 153 -15.61 -17.20 10.71
C GLY A 153 -14.91 -16.99 9.37
N THR A 154 -14.91 -15.78 8.81
CA THR A 154 -14.08 -15.42 7.62
C THR A 154 -12.66 -15.04 8.06
N ALA A 155 -12.04 -15.92 8.84
CA ALA A 155 -10.75 -15.80 9.50
C ALA A 155 -9.52 -15.66 8.56
N GLU A 156 -9.72 -15.43 7.25
CA GLU A 156 -8.66 -15.37 6.25
C GLU A 156 -8.25 -13.95 5.81
N ASP A 157 -8.85 -12.89 6.35
CA ASP A 157 -8.27 -11.53 6.28
C ASP A 157 -7.08 -11.37 7.24
N SER A 158 -6.30 -12.45 7.46
CA SER A 158 -5.23 -12.48 8.45
C SER A 158 -4.04 -11.63 8.03
N LEU A 159 -3.66 -11.60 6.74
CA LEU A 159 -2.40 -10.98 6.34
C LEU A 159 -2.46 -9.45 6.34
N TRP A 160 -3.53 -8.83 5.82
CA TRP A 160 -3.63 -7.37 5.83
C TRP A 160 -3.85 -6.84 7.24
N ASN A 161 -4.74 -7.45 8.02
CA ASN A 161 -4.90 -7.09 9.43
C ASN A 161 -3.61 -7.30 10.22
N TYR A 162 -2.87 -8.37 9.92
CA TYR A 162 -1.53 -8.58 10.46
C TYR A 162 -0.57 -7.45 10.08
N ILE A 163 -0.51 -7.05 8.81
CA ILE A 163 0.36 -5.95 8.36
C ILE A 163 -0.07 -4.62 8.95
N GLN A 164 -1.37 -4.34 9.06
CA GLN A 164 -1.87 -3.12 9.68
C GLN A 164 -1.52 -3.09 11.18
N ARG A 165 -1.64 -4.22 11.89
CA ARG A 165 -1.19 -4.35 13.28
C ARG A 165 0.32 -4.15 13.40
N LYS A 166 1.11 -4.75 12.51
CA LYS A 166 2.57 -4.59 12.46
C LYS A 166 2.95 -3.15 12.13
N TYR A 167 2.30 -2.53 11.15
CA TYR A 167 2.51 -1.15 10.79
C TYR A 167 2.22 -0.23 11.98
N THR A 168 1.12 -0.46 12.69
CA THR A 168 0.77 0.32 13.89
C THR A 168 1.80 0.12 15.00
N ALA A 169 2.20 -1.13 15.27
CA ALA A 169 3.22 -1.48 16.26
C ALA A 169 4.61 -0.90 15.94
N HIS A 170 4.95 -0.81 14.66
CA HIS A 170 6.26 -0.38 14.17
C HIS A 170 6.25 1.05 13.61
N ALA A 171 5.14 1.79 13.69
CA ALA A 171 5.03 3.14 13.13
C ALA A 171 6.06 4.10 13.76
N GLY A 172 6.28 3.98 15.07
CA GLY A 172 7.32 4.75 15.77
C GLY A 172 8.72 4.46 15.25
N PHE A 173 9.04 3.19 14.98
CA PHE A 173 10.31 2.78 14.39
C PHE A 173 10.47 3.17 12.92
N LEU A 174 9.36 3.31 12.18
CA LEU A 174 9.39 3.83 10.82
C LEU A 174 9.71 5.33 10.81
N VAL A 175 9.08 6.09 11.71
CA VAL A 175 9.40 7.52 11.88
C VAL A 175 10.85 7.69 12.34
N GLU A 176 11.32 6.83 13.23
CA GLU A 176 12.72 6.84 13.68
C GLU A 176 13.70 6.58 12.55
N ALA A 177 13.42 5.60 11.69
CA ALA A 177 14.27 5.32 10.53
C ALA A 177 14.44 6.56 9.63
N PHE A 178 13.36 7.32 9.38
CA PHE A 178 13.38 8.47 8.46
C PHE A 178 13.87 9.78 9.08
N VAL A 179 13.61 10.02 10.36
CA VAL A 179 13.96 11.29 11.01
C VAL A 179 15.35 11.25 11.66
N GLU A 180 15.80 10.06 12.08
CA GLU A 180 17.04 9.88 12.84
C GLU A 180 18.03 8.96 12.14
N ALA A 181 17.70 7.68 12.00
CA ALA A 181 18.67 6.65 11.61
C ALA A 181 19.30 6.93 10.23
N VAL A 182 18.50 7.28 9.22
CA VAL A 182 19.04 7.58 7.89
C VAL A 182 19.89 8.87 7.88
N PRO A 183 19.41 10.03 8.36
CA PRO A 183 20.26 11.23 8.46
C PRO A 183 21.55 11.00 9.24
N GLN A 184 21.48 10.30 10.37
CA GLN A 184 22.61 10.03 11.24
C GLN A 184 23.59 9.06 10.60
N GLY A 185 23.10 7.97 10.00
CA GLY A 185 23.93 7.02 9.24
C GLY A 185 24.64 7.67 8.05
N VAL A 186 23.97 8.57 7.32
CA VAL A 186 24.61 9.36 6.24
C VAL A 186 25.68 10.28 6.80
N LEU A 187 25.40 11.02 7.88
CA LEU A 187 26.36 11.90 8.54
C LEU A 187 27.62 11.14 8.99
N GLN A 188 27.44 9.97 9.60
CA GLN A 188 28.53 9.08 10.01
C GLN A 188 29.35 8.59 8.83
N THR A 189 28.67 8.21 7.75
CA THR A 189 29.31 7.77 6.50
C THR A 189 30.20 8.88 5.92
N VAL A 190 29.70 10.12 5.90
CA VAL A 190 30.47 11.29 5.45
C VAL A 190 31.65 11.55 6.38
N ALA A 191 31.44 11.49 7.70
CA ALA A 191 32.50 11.72 8.68
C ALA A 191 33.65 10.72 8.54
N VAL A 192 33.35 9.42 8.36
CA VAL A 192 34.37 8.38 8.18
C VAL A 192 35.25 8.67 6.97
N ILE A 193 34.68 9.17 5.88
CA ILE A 193 35.42 9.45 4.64
C ILE A 193 36.21 10.75 4.76
N VAL A 194 35.58 11.82 5.24
CA VAL A 194 36.18 13.16 5.31
C VAL A 194 37.31 13.21 6.35
N LEU A 195 37.18 12.47 7.45
CA LEU A 195 38.17 12.44 8.53
C LEU A 195 39.21 11.31 8.36
N ASP A 196 39.00 10.41 7.39
CA ASP A 196 39.76 9.15 7.19
C ASP A 196 39.91 8.31 8.49
N ASP A 197 38.95 8.43 9.40
CA ASP A 197 38.95 7.75 10.70
C ASP A 197 37.97 6.57 10.70
N THR A 198 38.46 5.47 10.12
CA THR A 198 37.73 4.20 10.00
C THR A 198 37.78 3.40 11.29
N THR A 199 37.01 3.81 12.30
CA THR A 199 36.82 2.99 13.50
C THR A 199 35.87 1.83 13.25
N ALA A 200 36.09 0.70 13.92
CA ALA A 200 35.18 -0.45 13.86
C ALA A 200 33.75 -0.09 14.34
N LEU A 201 33.65 0.85 15.29
CA LEU A 201 32.38 1.38 15.79
C LEU A 201 31.60 2.09 14.68
N ASN A 202 32.25 2.95 13.90
CA ASN A 202 31.60 3.69 12.82
C ASN A 202 31.12 2.74 11.71
N ILE A 203 31.96 1.77 11.31
CA ILE A 203 31.57 0.79 10.28
C ILE A 203 30.40 -0.07 10.78
N PHE A 204 30.43 -0.53 12.03
CA PHE A 204 29.35 -1.29 12.62
C PHE A 204 28.05 -0.47 12.69
N SER A 205 28.13 0.79 13.12
CA SER A 205 26.99 1.72 13.19
C SER A 205 26.37 1.93 11.80
N ILE A 206 27.18 2.20 10.76
CA ILE A 206 26.71 2.36 9.39
C ILE A 206 26.01 1.08 8.88
N LEU A 207 26.63 -0.09 9.08
CA LEU A 207 26.05 -1.36 8.63
C LEU A 207 24.75 -1.70 9.37
N MET A 208 24.69 -1.41 10.67
CA MET A 208 23.48 -1.60 11.49
C MET A 208 22.36 -0.67 11.03
N SER A 209 22.62 0.62 10.88
CA SER A 209 21.65 1.61 10.40
C SER A 209 21.06 1.22 9.04
N VAL A 210 21.93 0.89 8.06
CA VAL A 210 21.49 0.44 6.73
C VAL A 210 20.63 -0.84 6.83
N SER A 211 21.04 -1.80 7.66
CA SER A 211 20.31 -3.06 7.84
C SER A 211 18.96 -2.83 8.53
N VAL A 212 18.89 -1.95 9.52
CA VAL A 212 17.66 -1.57 10.22
C VAL A 212 16.68 -0.91 9.23
N VAL A 213 17.15 0.06 8.44
CA VAL A 213 16.33 0.74 7.43
C VAL A 213 15.83 -0.25 6.37
N ALA A 214 16.72 -1.07 5.81
CA ALA A 214 16.37 -2.08 4.82
C ALA A 214 15.39 -3.12 5.40
N SER A 215 15.61 -3.56 6.65
CA SER A 215 14.75 -4.56 7.30
C SER A 215 13.33 -4.03 7.46
N LYS A 216 13.14 -2.77 7.87
CA LYS A 216 11.82 -2.10 8.05
C LYS A 216 11.07 -1.89 6.73
N GLY A 217 11.78 -1.90 5.60
CA GLY A 217 11.18 -1.80 4.26
C GLY A 217 10.08 -2.83 3.98
N TYR A 218 10.07 -3.98 4.69
CA TYR A 218 9.03 -5.00 4.52
C TYR A 218 7.61 -4.49 4.80
N LEU A 219 7.45 -3.53 5.71
CA LEU A 219 6.14 -2.95 6.07
C LEU A 219 5.51 -2.20 4.90
N VAL A 220 6.35 -1.61 4.04
CA VAL A 220 5.97 -0.83 2.86
C VAL A 220 6.04 -1.65 1.57
N ALA A 221 6.47 -2.91 1.64
CA ALA A 221 6.65 -3.79 0.49
C ALA A 221 5.43 -4.66 0.17
N TYR A 222 4.29 -4.46 0.84
CA TYR A 222 3.16 -5.37 0.78
C TYR A 222 2.71 -5.72 -0.66
N SER A 223 2.52 -7.01 -0.90
CA SER A 223 1.84 -7.53 -2.08
C SER A 223 1.22 -8.90 -1.77
N ILE A 224 0.07 -9.20 -2.38
CA ILE A 224 -0.57 -10.53 -2.28
C ILE A 224 0.33 -11.61 -2.91
N HIS A 225 1.05 -11.26 -3.97
CA HIS A 225 1.89 -12.16 -4.73
C HIS A 225 3.32 -12.16 -4.15
N ARG A 226 3.80 -13.32 -3.66
CA ARG A 226 5.09 -13.42 -2.96
C ARG A 226 6.29 -12.89 -3.78
N PRO A 227 6.48 -13.24 -5.06
CA PRO A 227 7.54 -12.64 -5.86
C PRO A 227 7.45 -11.12 -5.98
N SER A 228 6.23 -10.57 -6.06
CA SER A 228 6.01 -9.12 -6.08
C SER A 228 6.33 -8.48 -4.73
N PHE A 229 5.99 -9.13 -3.62
CA PHE A 229 6.39 -8.70 -2.28
C PHE A 229 7.92 -8.66 -2.13
N THR A 230 8.61 -9.74 -2.52
CA THR A 230 10.09 -9.79 -2.47
C THR A 230 10.72 -8.77 -3.41
N PHE A 231 10.17 -8.58 -4.61
CA PHE A 231 10.62 -7.54 -5.54
C PHE A 231 10.46 -6.14 -4.94
N ASN A 232 9.30 -5.82 -4.36
CA ASN A 232 9.06 -4.54 -3.70
C ASN A 232 10.04 -4.31 -2.54
N TYR A 233 10.28 -5.35 -1.73
CA TYR A 233 11.24 -5.31 -0.63
C TYR A 233 12.67 -5.05 -1.13
N LEU A 234 13.10 -5.76 -2.18
CA LEU A 234 14.41 -5.55 -2.80
C LEU A 234 14.56 -4.16 -3.42
N CYS A 235 13.49 -3.55 -3.95
CA CYS A 235 13.53 -2.16 -4.41
C CYS A 235 13.84 -1.20 -3.24
N ILE A 236 13.21 -1.39 -2.09
CA ILE A 236 13.44 -0.55 -0.91
C ILE A 236 14.86 -0.79 -0.34
N ALA A 237 15.29 -2.05 -0.25
CA ALA A 237 16.64 -2.39 0.20
C ALA A 237 17.70 -1.82 -0.77
N ALA A 238 17.48 -1.91 -2.08
CA ALA A 238 18.35 -1.33 -3.10
C ALA A 238 18.44 0.19 -2.97
N ASP A 239 17.33 0.88 -2.71
CA ASP A 239 17.29 2.32 -2.46
C ASP A 239 18.12 2.71 -1.23
N ALA A 240 18.02 1.94 -0.14
CA ALA A 240 18.83 2.16 1.06
C ALA A 240 20.33 1.95 0.77
N PHE A 241 20.75 0.83 0.17
CA PHE A 241 22.15 0.61 -0.16
C PHE A 241 22.69 1.64 -1.15
N ASN A 242 21.89 2.04 -2.16
CA ASN A 242 22.29 3.02 -3.16
C ASN A 242 22.46 4.42 -2.56
N LEU A 243 21.64 4.81 -1.58
CA LEU A 243 21.81 6.08 -0.86
C LEU A 243 23.22 6.14 -0.23
N PHE A 244 23.55 5.14 0.58
CA PHE A 244 24.82 5.11 1.30
C PHE A 244 26.00 4.95 0.33
N ALA A 245 25.87 4.11 -0.71
CA ALA A 245 26.89 3.99 -1.75
C ALA A 245 27.13 5.34 -2.45
N THR A 246 26.06 6.05 -2.82
CA THR A 246 26.15 7.38 -3.46
C THR A 246 26.83 8.39 -2.54
N ALA A 247 26.45 8.44 -1.26
CA ALA A 247 27.11 9.27 -0.27
C ALA A 247 28.60 8.93 -0.19
N THR A 248 28.97 7.66 -0.10
CA THR A 248 30.38 7.28 -0.04
C THR A 248 31.18 7.69 -1.28
N TRP A 249 30.62 7.53 -2.48
CA TRP A 249 31.28 7.90 -3.72
C TRP A 249 31.46 9.41 -3.87
N LEU A 250 30.45 10.21 -3.49
CA LEU A 250 30.52 11.67 -3.56
C LEU A 250 31.69 12.24 -2.76
N PHE A 251 32.01 11.63 -1.61
CA PHE A 251 33.09 12.11 -0.74
C PHE A 251 34.42 11.36 -0.91
N SER A 252 34.48 10.23 -1.65
CA SER A 252 35.72 9.43 -1.82
C SER A 252 36.56 9.82 -3.04
N LEU A 253 35.95 10.44 -4.06
CA LEU A 253 36.62 10.65 -5.35
C LEU A 253 37.41 11.96 -5.40
N GLU A 254 37.02 12.99 -4.66
CA GLU A 254 37.52 14.36 -4.85
C GLU A 254 37.80 15.09 -3.54
N ASP A 255 38.76 16.02 -3.63
CA ASP A 255 39.04 17.01 -2.57
C ASP A 255 37.83 17.97 -2.37
N SER A 256 36.92 18.07 -3.35
CA SER A 256 35.66 18.79 -3.24
C SER A 256 34.58 18.25 -4.21
N PRO A 257 33.40 17.80 -3.72
CA PRO A 257 32.34 17.21 -4.55
C PRO A 257 31.69 18.16 -5.56
N LEU A 258 32.02 19.46 -5.51
CA LEU A 258 31.53 20.47 -6.45
C LEU A 258 32.46 20.65 -7.66
N ASP A 259 33.67 20.11 -7.61
CA ASP A 259 34.68 20.35 -8.65
C ASP A 259 34.54 19.37 -9.82
N SER A 260 34.01 18.16 -9.60
CA SER A 260 33.63 17.30 -10.72
C SER A 260 32.22 17.58 -11.24
N PRO A 261 32.05 17.61 -12.57
CA PRO A 261 30.74 17.67 -13.18
C PRO A 261 29.76 16.61 -12.62
N PRO A 262 30.07 15.29 -12.58
CA PRO A 262 29.09 14.29 -12.16
C PRO A 262 28.56 14.50 -10.73
N SER A 263 29.42 14.86 -9.78
CA SER A 263 29.04 15.07 -8.38
C SER A 263 28.27 16.38 -8.20
N ALA A 264 28.71 17.45 -8.86
CA ALA A 264 28.03 18.74 -8.85
C ALA A 264 26.61 18.64 -9.42
N TRP A 265 26.42 17.94 -10.54
CA TRP A 265 25.10 17.73 -11.15
C TRP A 265 24.17 16.94 -10.21
N TRP A 266 24.68 15.91 -9.53
CA TRP A 266 23.91 15.17 -8.53
C TRP A 266 23.40 16.12 -7.43
N CYS A 267 24.31 16.91 -6.86
CA CYS A 267 24.01 17.84 -5.76
C CYS A 267 22.98 18.90 -6.17
N TRP A 268 23.16 19.52 -7.34
CA TRP A 268 22.23 20.53 -7.84
C TRP A 268 20.82 19.97 -8.07
N LEU A 269 20.71 18.80 -8.70
CA LEU A 269 19.41 18.16 -8.91
C LEU A 269 18.72 17.82 -7.59
N ALA A 270 19.48 17.30 -6.61
CA ALA A 270 18.97 17.01 -5.27
C ALA A 270 18.47 18.28 -4.56
N ILE A 271 19.28 19.35 -4.55
CA ILE A 271 18.96 20.61 -3.88
C ILE A 271 17.73 21.27 -4.50
N ILE A 272 17.69 21.42 -5.83
CA ILE A 272 16.54 22.02 -6.53
C ILE A 272 15.28 21.20 -6.25
N GLY A 273 15.39 19.86 -6.35
CA GLY A 273 14.31 18.95 -6.04
C GLY A 273 13.76 19.09 -4.62
N MET A 274 14.64 19.15 -3.62
CA MET A 274 14.26 19.34 -2.21
C MET A 274 13.65 20.72 -1.95
N ILE A 275 14.22 21.80 -2.50
CA ILE A 275 13.66 23.15 -2.39
C ILE A 275 12.26 23.18 -2.99
N CYS A 276 12.08 22.62 -4.19
CA CYS A 276 10.77 22.52 -4.81
C CYS A 276 9.81 21.64 -3.99
N CYS A 277 10.27 20.53 -3.41
CA CYS A 277 9.44 19.67 -2.56
C CYS A 277 8.97 20.42 -1.30
N ALA A 278 9.88 21.10 -0.60
CA ALA A 278 9.57 21.88 0.58
C ALA A 278 8.62 23.05 0.25
N PHE A 279 8.94 23.84 -0.79
CA PHE A 279 8.15 24.99 -1.20
C PHE A 279 6.77 24.57 -1.71
N GLY A 280 6.69 23.58 -2.60
CA GLY A 280 5.43 23.04 -3.10
C GLY A 280 4.59 22.42 -2.00
N GLY A 281 5.22 21.68 -1.08
CA GLY A 281 4.58 21.13 0.12
C GLY A 281 4.03 22.21 1.04
N PHE A 282 4.74 23.33 1.21
CA PHE A 282 4.25 24.48 1.98
C PHE A 282 2.99 25.10 1.37
N PHE A 283 2.95 25.30 0.05
CA PHE A 283 1.73 25.82 -0.59
C PHE A 283 0.58 24.82 -0.60
N LEU A 284 0.87 23.53 -0.70
CA LEU A 284 -0.13 22.47 -0.53
C LEU A 284 -0.71 22.51 0.88
N LEU A 285 0.14 22.64 1.90
CA LEU A 285 -0.28 22.85 3.28
C LEU A 285 -1.16 24.10 3.43
N ALA A 286 -0.69 25.24 2.91
CA ALA A 286 -1.43 26.50 2.96
C ALA A 286 -2.80 26.37 2.30
N LEU A 287 -2.88 25.73 1.13
CA LEU A 287 -4.15 25.44 0.44
C LEU A 287 -5.08 24.62 1.34
N THR A 288 -4.59 23.54 1.97
CA THR A 288 -5.42 22.70 2.86
C THR A 288 -5.87 23.45 4.13
N MET A 289 -5.01 24.31 4.70
CA MET A 289 -5.37 25.14 5.87
C MET A 289 -6.46 26.15 5.51
N LEU A 290 -6.34 26.80 4.36
CA LEU A 290 -7.30 27.80 3.88
C LEU A 290 -8.64 27.14 3.52
N ASP A 291 -8.61 25.98 2.88
CA ASP A 291 -9.80 25.19 2.56
C ASP A 291 -10.56 24.74 3.82
N ASP A 292 -9.86 24.25 4.85
CA ASP A 292 -10.49 23.85 6.10
C ASP A 292 -10.98 25.04 6.94
N HIS A 293 -10.30 26.18 6.89
CA HIS A 293 -10.81 27.42 7.48
C HIS A 293 -12.10 27.86 6.78
N LEU A 294 -12.18 27.79 5.44
CA LEU A 294 -13.40 28.08 4.69
C LEU A 294 -14.55 27.15 5.10
N LYS A 295 -14.30 25.84 5.25
CA LYS A 295 -15.30 24.89 5.76
C LYS A 295 -15.77 25.25 7.16
N SER A 296 -14.84 25.63 8.04
CA SER A 296 -15.16 26.06 9.40
C SER A 296 -16.02 27.33 9.45
N LEU A 297 -15.90 28.23 8.46
CA LEU A 297 -16.76 29.41 8.36
C LEU A 297 -18.18 29.07 7.92
N LYS A 298 -18.34 27.98 7.15
CA LYS A 298 -19.63 27.53 6.58
C LYS A 298 -20.40 26.62 7.53
N SER A 299 -19.72 25.79 8.32
CA SER A 299 -20.33 24.92 9.35
C SER A 299 -20.75 25.73 10.57
N ARG A 300 -21.85 26.50 10.45
CA ARG A 300 -22.30 27.42 11.50
C ARG A 300 -23.23 26.76 12.54
N ASN A 301 -23.81 25.59 12.27
CA ASN A 301 -25.00 25.17 13.01
C ASN A 301 -25.12 23.74 13.58
N GLU A 302 -24.22 22.77 13.38
CA GLU A 302 -24.45 21.48 14.07
C GLU A 302 -23.22 20.65 14.46
N ASP A 303 -22.11 20.68 13.70
CA ASP A 303 -20.89 19.99 14.11
C ASP A 303 -19.68 20.89 13.91
N GLN A 304 -19.26 21.56 14.98
CA GLN A 304 -18.03 22.34 14.97
C GLN A 304 -16.84 21.37 14.92
N ILE A 305 -16.35 21.10 13.71
CA ILE A 305 -15.26 20.14 13.41
C ILE A 305 -14.00 20.44 14.24
N TYR A 306 -13.71 21.72 14.49
CA TYR A 306 -12.50 22.17 15.17
C TYR A 306 -12.81 22.99 16.42
N LYS A 307 -12.19 22.63 17.55
CA LYS A 307 -12.32 23.39 18.81
C LYS A 307 -11.63 24.75 18.71
N SER A 308 -10.54 24.84 17.94
CA SER A 308 -9.84 26.08 17.64
C SER A 308 -9.15 25.99 16.28
N VAL A 309 -9.63 26.79 15.33
CA VAL A 309 -9.05 26.87 13.98
C VAL A 309 -7.59 27.32 14.05
N VAL A 310 -7.27 28.33 14.88
CA VAL A 310 -5.90 28.86 15.00
C VAL A 310 -4.91 27.78 15.43
N PHE A 311 -5.23 27.05 16.49
CA PHE A 311 -4.31 26.05 17.01
C PHE A 311 -4.27 24.77 16.16
N GLU A 312 -5.42 24.20 15.81
CA GLU A 312 -5.48 22.90 15.14
C GLU A 312 -5.14 22.99 13.64
N VAL A 313 -5.56 24.06 12.97
CA VAL A 313 -5.32 24.22 11.53
C VAL A 313 -3.99 24.90 11.28
N TYR A 314 -3.71 26.05 11.90
CA TYR A 314 -2.52 26.83 11.56
C TYR A 314 -1.27 26.38 12.34
N ILE A 315 -1.32 26.34 13.67
CA ILE A 315 -0.12 26.04 14.47
C ILE A 315 0.27 24.56 14.33
N THR A 316 -0.66 23.64 14.59
CA THR A 316 -0.36 22.21 14.63
C THR A 316 0.10 21.70 13.26
N ARG A 317 -0.56 22.10 12.17
CA ARG A 317 -0.17 21.63 10.83
C ARG A 317 1.10 22.31 10.32
N LEU A 318 1.39 23.56 10.71
CA LEU A 318 2.66 24.20 10.38
C LEU A 318 3.82 23.50 11.08
N LEU A 319 3.67 23.19 12.38
CA LEU A 319 4.65 22.40 13.12
C LEU A 319 4.83 21.01 12.51
N ALA A 320 3.72 20.34 12.16
CA ALA A 320 3.76 19.05 11.47
C ALA A 320 4.53 19.13 10.14
N TRP A 321 4.30 20.19 9.35
CA TRP A 321 5.01 20.40 8.09
C TRP A 321 6.50 20.64 8.31
N ILE A 322 6.89 21.50 9.26
CA ILE A 322 8.30 21.74 9.61
C ILE A 322 8.99 20.42 9.98
N LEU A 323 8.35 19.62 10.83
CA LEU A 323 8.88 18.32 11.24
C LEU A 323 8.89 17.30 10.09
N ALA A 324 7.96 17.42 9.14
CA ALA A 324 7.88 16.54 7.97
C ALA A 324 8.90 16.88 6.87
N VAL A 325 9.51 18.09 6.85
CA VAL A 325 10.50 18.45 5.83
C VAL A 325 11.67 17.46 5.81
N ILE A 326 12.21 17.13 6.98
CA ILE A 326 13.34 16.20 7.11
C ILE A 326 13.01 14.81 6.54
N PRO A 327 11.98 14.09 7.03
CA PRO A 327 11.66 12.77 6.51
C PRO A 327 11.24 12.82 5.03
N CYS A 328 10.57 13.89 4.57
CA CYS A 328 10.27 14.07 3.14
C CYS A 328 11.54 14.23 2.29
N SER A 329 12.55 14.97 2.77
CA SER A 329 13.84 15.09 2.11
C SER A 329 14.58 13.75 2.09
N VAL A 330 14.56 13.00 3.19
CA VAL A 330 15.14 11.65 3.23
C VAL A 330 14.46 10.74 2.23
N ILE A 331 13.13 10.71 2.21
CA ILE A 331 12.32 9.97 1.24
C ILE A 331 12.66 10.39 -0.19
N TYR A 332 12.81 11.69 -0.46
CA TYR A 332 13.16 12.22 -1.78
C TYR A 332 14.53 11.73 -2.28
N VAL A 333 15.54 11.74 -1.42
CA VAL A 333 16.90 11.31 -1.78
C VAL A 333 17.00 9.79 -1.85
N THR A 334 16.25 9.05 -1.02
CA THR A 334 16.27 7.58 -0.97
C THR A 334 15.41 6.93 -2.05
N MET A 335 14.16 7.36 -2.25
CA MET A 335 13.21 6.67 -3.13
C MET A 335 13.62 6.80 -4.60
N LYS A 336 14.04 5.67 -5.19
CA LYS A 336 14.36 5.55 -6.62
C LYS A 336 13.60 4.39 -7.21
N LEU A 337 14.05 3.17 -6.91
CA LEU A 337 13.46 1.93 -7.40
C LEU A 337 12.16 1.62 -6.68
N SER A 338 11.98 2.06 -5.43
CA SER A 338 10.70 1.95 -4.71
C SER A 338 9.55 2.72 -5.38
N LEU A 339 9.83 3.68 -6.26
CA LEU A 339 8.82 4.34 -7.09
C LEU A 339 8.22 3.38 -8.13
N LEU A 340 8.90 2.30 -8.52
CA LEU A 340 8.36 1.30 -9.45
C LEU A 340 7.19 0.51 -8.83
N PRO A 341 7.33 -0.15 -7.67
CA PRO A 341 6.20 -0.72 -6.93
C PRO A 341 5.01 0.20 -6.71
N VAL A 342 5.26 1.47 -6.35
CA VAL A 342 4.22 2.43 -5.96
C VAL A 342 3.56 3.05 -7.18
N GLY A 343 4.34 3.68 -8.06
CA GLY A 343 3.85 4.43 -9.20
C GLY A 343 3.52 3.58 -10.41
N LEU A 344 4.40 2.64 -10.77
CA LEU A 344 4.25 1.85 -12.01
C LEU A 344 3.36 0.61 -11.80
N PHE A 345 3.64 -0.17 -10.77
CA PHE A 345 2.95 -1.44 -10.53
C PHE A 345 1.69 -1.30 -9.66
N LYS A 346 1.48 -0.14 -9.03
CA LYS A 346 0.38 0.11 -8.08
C LYS A 346 0.24 -1.03 -7.07
N SER A 347 1.37 -1.58 -6.61
CA SER A 347 1.40 -2.81 -5.81
C SER A 347 0.79 -2.61 -4.41
N LEU A 348 0.79 -1.36 -3.93
CA LEU A 348 0.18 -0.92 -2.66
C LEU A 348 -1.29 -0.51 -2.81
N ASP A 349 -2.03 -1.22 -3.65
CA ASP A 349 -3.46 -0.97 -3.80
C ASP A 349 -4.21 -1.46 -2.54
N PRO A 350 -4.83 -0.55 -1.76
CA PRO A 350 -5.51 -0.92 -0.53
C PRO A 350 -6.67 -1.88 -0.79
N GLU A 351 -7.30 -1.86 -1.97
CA GLU A 351 -8.40 -2.75 -2.32
C GLU A 351 -7.93 -4.21 -2.38
N HIS A 352 -6.79 -4.44 -3.02
CA HIS A 352 -6.16 -5.75 -3.08
C HIS A 352 -5.83 -6.25 -1.67
N ALA A 353 -5.35 -5.34 -0.83
CA ALA A 353 -5.00 -5.65 0.54
C ALA A 353 -6.23 -6.01 1.40
N SER A 354 -7.30 -5.21 1.32
CA SER A 354 -8.54 -5.40 2.07
C SER A 354 -9.36 -6.60 1.60
N HIS A 355 -9.14 -7.08 0.38
CA HIS A 355 -9.90 -8.19 -0.23
C HIS A 355 -9.01 -9.36 -0.66
N ALA A 356 -7.92 -9.61 0.08
CA ALA A 356 -6.96 -10.66 -0.25
C ALA A 356 -7.60 -12.07 -0.34
N ALA A 357 -8.64 -12.35 0.45
CA ALA A 357 -9.40 -13.61 0.41
C ALA A 357 -10.09 -13.87 -0.94
N PHE A 358 -10.47 -12.83 -1.66
CA PHE A 358 -11.01 -12.91 -3.02
C PHE A 358 -9.90 -12.98 -4.08
N TYR A 359 -8.92 -12.06 -4.01
CA TYR A 359 -7.89 -11.95 -5.04
C TYR A 359 -6.93 -13.14 -5.08
N ARG A 360 -6.57 -13.73 -3.93
CA ARG A 360 -5.68 -14.91 -3.90
C ARG A 360 -6.22 -16.10 -4.70
N PRO A 361 -7.44 -16.62 -4.43
CA PRO A 361 -7.98 -17.71 -5.22
C PRO A 361 -8.26 -17.29 -6.67
N LEU A 362 -8.65 -16.04 -6.92
CA LEU A 362 -8.84 -15.55 -8.29
C LEU A 362 -7.54 -15.57 -9.10
N PHE A 363 -6.44 -15.03 -8.58
CA PHE A 363 -5.15 -15.06 -9.28
C PHE A 363 -4.59 -16.47 -9.40
N ARG A 364 -4.83 -17.34 -8.41
CA ARG A 364 -4.51 -18.77 -8.51
C ARG A 364 -5.29 -19.45 -9.64
N PHE A 365 -6.56 -19.10 -9.79
CA PHE A 365 -7.42 -19.59 -10.87
C PHE A 365 -6.86 -19.14 -12.22
N LEU A 366 -6.61 -17.85 -12.40
CA LEU A 366 -6.06 -17.27 -13.63
C LEU A 366 -4.70 -17.90 -14.00
N ALA A 367 -3.83 -18.12 -13.00
CA ALA A 367 -2.56 -18.81 -13.16
C ALA A 367 -2.67 -20.32 -13.45
N GLY A 368 -3.87 -20.92 -13.33
CA GLY A 368 -4.11 -22.35 -13.61
C GLY A 368 -3.70 -23.31 -12.49
N SER A 369 -3.52 -22.79 -11.27
CA SER A 369 -3.09 -23.57 -10.11
C SER A 369 -4.24 -24.24 -9.33
N VAL A 370 -5.48 -23.83 -9.58
CA VAL A 370 -6.69 -24.20 -8.79
C VAL A 370 -7.08 -25.69 -8.87
N GLY A 371 -6.49 -26.49 -9.76
CA GLY A 371 -6.72 -27.94 -9.84
C GLY A 371 -5.84 -28.82 -8.94
N ARG A 372 -4.77 -28.28 -8.31
CA ARG A 372 -3.86 -29.07 -7.46
C ARG A 372 -4.27 -29.09 -5.99
N ASP A 373 -4.88 -28.02 -5.52
CA ASP A 373 -5.26 -27.85 -4.11
C ASP A 373 -6.73 -28.26 -3.92
N ARG A 374 -6.99 -29.57 -3.86
CA ARG A 374 -8.34 -30.13 -3.62
C ARG A 374 -9.04 -29.58 -2.35
N GLY A 375 -8.30 -28.96 -1.43
CA GLY A 375 -8.83 -28.46 -0.15
C GLY A 375 -9.58 -27.12 -0.20
N ILE A 376 -9.32 -26.25 -1.17
CA ILE A 376 -9.88 -24.87 -1.15
C ILE A 376 -11.25 -24.80 -1.82
N LEU A 377 -11.45 -25.61 -2.86
CA LEU A 377 -12.71 -25.59 -3.60
C LEU A 377 -13.75 -26.57 -3.11
N ALA A 378 -13.38 -27.64 -2.39
CA ALA A 378 -14.29 -28.74 -2.08
C ALA A 378 -15.69 -28.29 -1.64
N PRO A 379 -16.74 -28.50 -2.46
CA PRO A 379 -18.10 -28.54 -1.99
C PRO A 379 -18.59 -29.99 -2.04
N CYS A 380 -19.52 -30.31 -1.15
CA CYS A 380 -20.39 -31.48 -1.25
C CYS A 380 -20.84 -31.72 -2.70
N SER A 381 -20.52 -32.88 -3.32
CA SER A 381 -21.27 -33.69 -4.34
C SER A 381 -20.30 -34.61 -5.14
N PRO A 382 -20.74 -35.57 -6.00
CA PRO A 382 -20.59 -37.02 -5.88
C PRO A 382 -19.40 -37.62 -6.68
N PRO A 383 -19.13 -38.94 -6.58
CA PRO A 383 -17.88 -39.59 -7.01
C PRO A 383 -17.84 -39.94 -8.51
N PHE A 384 -17.86 -38.93 -9.40
CA PHE A 384 -17.60 -39.18 -10.82
C PHE A 384 -16.71 -38.11 -11.44
N GLN A 385 -15.39 -38.30 -11.32
CA GLN A 385 -14.42 -37.64 -12.19
C GLN A 385 -13.84 -38.68 -13.15
N PRO A 386 -14.14 -38.60 -14.46
CA PRO A 386 -13.47 -39.45 -15.44
C PRO A 386 -11.98 -39.11 -15.48
N THR A 387 -11.14 -40.14 -15.40
CA THR A 387 -9.69 -40.08 -15.57
C THR A 387 -9.33 -39.62 -16.99
N LEU A 388 -9.37 -38.31 -17.24
CA LEU A 388 -8.88 -37.70 -18.47
C LEU A 388 -7.37 -37.43 -18.33
N THR A 389 -6.59 -38.41 -18.79
CA THR A 389 -5.15 -38.31 -19.05
C THR A 389 -4.86 -37.29 -20.17
N ARG A 390 -4.76 -35.99 -19.87
CA ARG A 390 -4.05 -35.03 -20.75
C ARG A 390 -3.68 -33.72 -20.05
N GLN A 391 -2.51 -33.69 -19.39
CA GLN A 391 -1.88 -32.48 -18.83
C GLN A 391 -1.21 -31.56 -19.88
N ALA A 392 -1.44 -31.76 -21.19
CA ALA A 392 -0.58 -31.18 -22.24
C ALA A 392 -1.12 -29.90 -22.95
N ARG A 393 -2.18 -29.23 -22.47
CA ARG A 393 -2.73 -28.01 -23.13
C ARG A 393 -2.98 -26.81 -22.21
N PHE A 394 -2.24 -26.66 -21.11
CA PHE A 394 -2.46 -25.56 -20.17
C PHE A 394 -2.14 -24.15 -20.71
N GLY A 395 -1.39 -24.02 -21.81
CA GLY A 395 -1.02 -22.72 -22.38
C GLY A 395 -2.17 -21.94 -23.02
N LYS A 396 -3.09 -22.62 -23.74
CA LYS A 396 -4.28 -21.97 -24.35
C LYS A 396 -5.36 -21.63 -23.32
N ASP A 397 -5.21 -22.10 -22.09
CA ASP A 397 -6.27 -22.06 -21.09
C ASP A 397 -6.29 -20.75 -20.28
N ALA A 398 -5.15 -20.07 -20.14
CA ALA A 398 -5.06 -18.84 -19.37
C ALA A 398 -5.94 -17.71 -19.96
N ASP A 399 -5.95 -17.58 -21.28
CA ASP A 399 -6.80 -16.63 -22.01
C ASP A 399 -8.28 -16.87 -21.76
N PHE A 400 -8.67 -18.14 -21.81
CA PHE A 400 -10.06 -18.51 -21.64
C PHE A 400 -10.54 -18.29 -20.19
N ARG A 401 -9.69 -18.59 -19.19
CA ARG A 401 -9.95 -18.26 -17.78
C ARG A 401 -10.11 -16.77 -17.55
N LEU A 402 -9.21 -15.96 -18.11
CA LEU A 402 -9.28 -14.51 -18.01
C LEU A 402 -10.53 -13.95 -18.68
N LYS A 403 -10.86 -14.42 -19.89
CA LYS A 403 -12.09 -14.03 -20.60
C LYS A 403 -13.34 -14.38 -19.80
N ALA A 404 -13.40 -15.59 -19.23
CA ALA A 404 -14.52 -16.00 -18.37
C ALA A 404 -14.66 -15.14 -17.11
N ALA A 405 -13.54 -14.83 -16.44
CA ALA A 405 -13.53 -13.96 -15.27
C ALA A 405 -13.98 -12.52 -15.62
N ASN A 406 -13.44 -11.94 -16.69
CA ASN A 406 -13.80 -10.60 -17.15
C ASN A 406 -15.25 -10.51 -17.60
N LEU A 407 -15.75 -11.53 -18.31
CA LEU A 407 -17.15 -11.62 -18.70
C LEU A 407 -18.06 -11.63 -17.48
N PHE A 408 -17.74 -12.45 -16.48
CA PHE A 408 -18.49 -12.50 -15.24
C PHE A 408 -18.45 -11.16 -14.50
N ILE A 409 -17.28 -10.53 -14.35
CA ILE A 409 -17.12 -9.24 -13.67
C ILE A 409 -17.88 -8.13 -14.41
N ALA A 410 -17.88 -8.14 -15.75
CA ALA A 410 -18.63 -7.20 -16.57
C ALA A 410 -20.15 -7.37 -16.38
N GLN A 411 -20.65 -8.60 -16.42
CA GLN A 411 -22.06 -8.93 -16.15
C GLN A 411 -22.45 -8.56 -14.72
N ALA A 412 -21.57 -8.85 -13.77
CA ALA A 412 -21.71 -8.48 -12.38
C ALA A 412 -21.86 -6.96 -12.19
N ARG A 413 -21.08 -6.17 -12.92
CA ARG A 413 -21.18 -4.70 -12.86
C ARG A 413 -22.52 -4.21 -13.42
N LEU A 414 -22.99 -4.82 -14.51
CA LEU A 414 -24.32 -4.56 -15.06
C LEU A 414 -25.46 -4.82 -14.07
N GLY A 415 -25.33 -5.90 -13.30
CA GLY A 415 -26.29 -6.26 -12.26
C GLY A 415 -26.01 -5.64 -10.90
N GLN A 416 -25.08 -4.69 -10.76
CA GLN A 416 -24.64 -4.19 -9.46
C GLN A 416 -25.75 -3.50 -8.66
N GLN A 417 -26.62 -2.74 -9.34
CA GLN A 417 -27.78 -2.10 -8.70
C GLN A 417 -28.75 -3.15 -8.15
N ASP A 418 -29.01 -4.21 -8.93
CA ASP A 418 -29.84 -5.34 -8.52
C ASP A 418 -29.21 -6.12 -7.36
N LEU A 419 -27.89 -6.34 -7.39
CA LEU A 419 -27.14 -6.98 -6.29
C LEU A 419 -27.28 -6.18 -5.00
N THR A 420 -27.09 -4.87 -5.07
CA THR A 420 -27.17 -3.98 -3.91
C THR A 420 -28.59 -3.97 -3.34
N GLN A 421 -29.60 -3.94 -4.22
CA GLN A 421 -30.99 -4.01 -3.83
C GLN A 421 -31.34 -5.36 -3.17
N GLU A 422 -30.88 -6.48 -3.74
CA GLU A 422 -31.10 -7.80 -3.16
C GLU A 422 -30.35 -7.99 -1.84
N LEU A 423 -29.08 -7.60 -1.76
CA LEU A 423 -28.32 -7.63 -0.50
C LEU A 423 -29.01 -6.83 0.60
N THR A 424 -29.60 -5.68 0.25
CA THR A 424 -30.40 -4.88 1.18
C THR A 424 -31.66 -5.65 1.63
N ARG A 425 -32.40 -6.26 0.70
CA ARG A 425 -33.57 -7.11 1.01
C ARG A 425 -33.20 -8.30 1.90
N TYR A 426 -32.09 -8.99 1.61
CA TYR A 426 -31.59 -10.10 2.41
C TYR A 426 -31.11 -9.65 3.78
N ARG A 427 -30.46 -8.49 3.91
CA ARG A 427 -30.10 -7.91 5.21
C ARG A 427 -31.33 -7.63 6.07
N HIS A 428 -32.44 -7.19 5.46
CA HIS A 428 -33.72 -7.04 6.17
C HIS A 428 -34.33 -8.39 6.56
N ARG A 429 -34.21 -9.43 5.73
CA ARG A 429 -34.73 -10.79 6.01
C ARG A 429 -33.88 -11.59 6.99
N ALA A 430 -32.56 -11.44 6.99
CA ALA A 430 -31.63 -12.18 7.85
C ALA A 430 -31.82 -11.85 9.34
N LYS A 431 -32.46 -10.72 9.66
CA LYS A 431 -32.96 -10.44 11.02
C LYS A 431 -33.97 -11.49 11.54
N ALA A 432 -34.45 -12.41 10.69
CA ALA A 432 -35.43 -13.46 11.02
C ALA A 432 -34.84 -14.87 11.26
N GLY A 433 -33.53 -15.02 11.49
CA GLY A 433 -32.96 -16.26 12.08
C GLY A 433 -32.09 -17.15 11.17
N THR A 434 -31.82 -16.76 9.93
CA THR A 434 -30.75 -17.38 9.10
C THR A 434 -29.42 -16.69 9.36
N THR A 435 -28.31 -17.45 9.44
CA THR A 435 -26.96 -16.86 9.56
C THR A 435 -26.67 -15.93 8.38
N ALA A 436 -26.17 -14.73 8.67
CA ALA A 436 -25.91 -13.68 7.67
C ALA A 436 -25.03 -14.18 6.52
N ALA A 437 -24.03 -15.00 6.82
CA ALA A 437 -23.17 -15.64 5.83
C ALA A 437 -23.94 -16.52 4.83
N LYS A 438 -24.89 -17.34 5.30
CA LYS A 438 -25.69 -18.22 4.43
C LYS A 438 -26.73 -17.43 3.62
N ALA A 439 -27.32 -16.40 4.22
CA ALA A 439 -28.20 -15.49 3.50
C ALA A 439 -27.45 -14.72 2.39
N MET A 440 -26.20 -14.36 2.66
CA MET A 440 -25.32 -13.68 1.70
C MET A 440 -24.85 -14.61 0.59
N GLU A 441 -24.48 -15.84 0.93
CA GLU A 441 -24.18 -16.90 -0.06
C GLU A 441 -25.39 -17.15 -0.97
N ASN A 442 -26.59 -17.29 -0.40
CA ASN A 442 -27.83 -17.43 -1.15
C ASN A 442 -28.16 -16.20 -2.01
N ALA A 443 -27.91 -14.98 -1.51
CA ALA A 443 -28.13 -13.75 -2.26
C ALA A 443 -27.18 -13.62 -3.45
N VAL A 444 -25.90 -13.96 -3.26
CA VAL A 444 -24.89 -13.98 -4.32
C VAL A 444 -25.20 -15.07 -5.34
N ALA A 445 -25.59 -16.26 -4.89
CA ALA A 445 -26.01 -17.36 -5.78
C ALA A 445 -27.24 -16.97 -6.61
N TYR A 446 -28.30 -16.46 -5.96
CA TYR A 446 -29.51 -15.98 -6.62
C TYR A 446 -29.24 -14.85 -7.61
N TRP A 447 -28.37 -13.92 -7.25
CA TRP A 447 -27.98 -12.84 -8.14
C TRP A 447 -27.16 -13.34 -9.34
N ALA A 448 -26.21 -14.26 -9.11
CA ALA A 448 -25.43 -14.87 -10.18
C ALA A 448 -26.33 -15.65 -11.15
N GLU A 449 -27.35 -16.34 -10.64
CA GLU A 449 -28.38 -17.00 -11.43
C GLU A 449 -29.16 -15.97 -12.28
N ARG A 450 -29.60 -14.87 -11.67
CA ARG A 450 -30.37 -13.80 -12.34
C ARG A 450 -29.60 -13.11 -13.46
N LEU A 451 -28.27 -12.96 -13.34
CA LEU A 451 -27.42 -12.41 -14.41
C LEU A 451 -27.56 -13.15 -15.75
N ASN A 452 -27.98 -14.42 -15.75
CA ASN A 452 -28.19 -15.19 -16.99
C ASN A 452 -29.55 -14.88 -17.67
N THR A 453 -30.44 -14.15 -17.00
CA THR A 453 -31.88 -14.11 -17.32
C THR A 453 -32.35 -12.72 -17.76
N THR A 454 -31.67 -11.67 -17.33
CA THR A 454 -32.09 -10.28 -17.55
C THR A 454 -31.53 -9.70 -18.84
N THR A 455 -32.42 -9.39 -19.79
CA THR A 455 -32.15 -8.42 -20.86
C THR A 455 -32.08 -7.01 -20.27
N PRO A 456 -31.04 -6.21 -20.58
CA PRO A 456 -30.87 -4.87 -20.03
C PRO A 456 -31.97 -3.94 -20.53
N THR A 457 -33.00 -3.71 -19.71
CA THR A 457 -34.20 -2.93 -20.10
C THR A 457 -34.31 -1.60 -19.35
N ARG A 458 -33.31 -1.20 -18.56
CA ARG A 458 -33.35 0.04 -17.76
C ARG A 458 -32.26 1.03 -18.19
N ARG A 459 -32.64 2.31 -18.34
CA ARG A 459 -31.71 3.44 -18.55
C ARG A 459 -30.72 3.50 -17.38
N ALA A 460 -29.46 3.16 -17.62
CA ALA A 460 -28.37 3.38 -16.68
C ALA A 460 -28.03 4.87 -16.62
N GLU A 461 -27.41 5.31 -15.52
CA GLU A 461 -26.84 6.66 -15.47
C GLU A 461 -25.71 6.80 -16.52
N PRO A 462 -25.48 8.00 -17.07
CA PRO A 462 -24.51 8.17 -18.17
C PRO A 462 -23.08 7.69 -17.83
N ALA A 463 -22.65 7.73 -16.56
CA ALA A 463 -21.34 7.21 -16.14
C ALA A 463 -21.28 5.67 -16.14
N GLU A 464 -22.36 5.01 -15.71
CA GLU A 464 -22.50 3.55 -15.75
C GLU A 464 -22.64 3.06 -17.20
N GLN A 465 -23.33 3.83 -18.05
CA GLN A 465 -23.47 3.57 -19.49
C GLN A 465 -22.12 3.53 -20.19
N VAL A 466 -21.19 4.44 -19.86
CA VAL A 466 -19.83 4.43 -20.43
C VAL A 466 -19.05 3.17 -20.03
N GLN A 467 -19.18 2.72 -18.78
CA GLN A 467 -18.52 1.48 -18.33
C GLN A 467 -19.16 0.24 -18.96
N LEU A 468 -20.47 0.26 -19.18
CA LEU A 468 -21.22 -0.78 -19.86
C LEU A 468 -20.82 -0.86 -21.34
N ASP A 469 -20.85 0.25 -22.06
CA ASP A 469 -20.48 0.32 -23.47
C ASP A 469 -19.04 -0.16 -23.67
N LEU A 470 -18.15 0.17 -22.73
CA LEU A 470 -16.79 -0.36 -22.70
C LEU A 470 -16.74 -1.87 -22.47
N ALA A 471 -17.51 -2.39 -21.52
CA ALA A 471 -17.55 -3.83 -21.24
C ALA A 471 -18.09 -4.62 -22.45
N LEU A 472 -19.12 -4.08 -23.12
CA LEU A 472 -19.66 -4.63 -24.37
C LEU A 472 -18.64 -4.57 -25.49
N GLU A 473 -17.92 -3.46 -25.65
CA GLU A 473 -16.88 -3.33 -26.67
C GLU A 473 -15.70 -4.28 -26.39
N ILE A 474 -15.31 -4.47 -25.13
CA ILE A 474 -14.31 -5.44 -24.71
C ILE A 474 -14.75 -6.88 -25.09
N MET A 475 -16.02 -7.23 -24.85
CA MET A 475 -16.57 -8.53 -25.27
C MET A 475 -16.55 -8.67 -26.79
N ARG A 476 -16.97 -7.63 -27.53
CA ARG A 476 -17.03 -7.59 -28.99
C ARG A 476 -15.64 -7.75 -29.62
N ILE A 477 -14.64 -7.03 -29.10
CA ILE A 477 -13.23 -7.16 -29.48
C ILE A 477 -12.74 -8.59 -29.24
N SER A 478 -13.09 -9.19 -28.10
CA SER A 478 -12.68 -10.55 -27.76
C SER A 478 -13.29 -11.62 -28.68
N GLU A 479 -14.43 -11.32 -29.30
CA GLU A 479 -15.10 -12.20 -30.26
C GLU A 479 -14.57 -11.97 -31.67
N GLN A 480 -14.40 -10.72 -32.09
CA GLN A 480 -13.92 -10.34 -33.42
C GLN A 480 -12.45 -10.73 -33.67
N HIS A 481 -11.67 -10.92 -32.61
CA HIS A 481 -10.24 -11.24 -32.68
C HIS A 481 -9.87 -12.62 -32.10
N ALA A 482 -10.80 -13.59 -32.16
CA ALA A 482 -10.55 -14.97 -31.75
C ALA A 482 -9.30 -15.60 -32.41
N GLU A 483 -8.95 -15.17 -33.63
CA GLU A 483 -7.74 -15.63 -34.34
C GLU A 483 -6.44 -14.96 -33.88
N ASN A 484 -6.52 -13.78 -33.24
CA ASN A 484 -5.37 -12.96 -32.82
C ASN A 484 -5.46 -12.54 -31.34
N ALA A 485 -5.39 -13.51 -30.43
CA ALA A 485 -5.50 -13.29 -28.97
C ALA A 485 -4.59 -12.17 -28.42
N ASN A 486 -3.38 -12.01 -28.97
CA ASN A 486 -2.46 -10.94 -28.55
C ASN A 486 -2.99 -9.54 -28.88
N LYS A 487 -3.65 -9.37 -30.03
CA LYS A 487 -4.23 -8.09 -30.44
C LYS A 487 -5.44 -7.75 -29.57
N ALA A 488 -6.33 -8.73 -29.33
CA ALA A 488 -7.46 -8.58 -28.42
C ALA A 488 -7.01 -8.16 -27.01
N ARG A 489 -5.92 -8.76 -26.48
CA ARG A 489 -5.33 -8.36 -25.19
C ARG A 489 -4.82 -6.92 -25.21
N GLN A 490 -4.12 -6.51 -26.26
CA GLN A 490 -3.61 -5.13 -26.37
C GLN A 490 -4.74 -4.10 -26.39
N GLU A 491 -5.81 -4.38 -27.14
CA GLU A 491 -6.99 -3.51 -27.21
C GLU A 491 -7.76 -3.49 -25.88
N MET A 492 -7.95 -4.65 -25.23
CA MET A 492 -8.54 -4.75 -23.89
C MET A 492 -7.72 -3.98 -22.85
N ARG A 493 -6.38 -4.04 -22.92
CA ARG A 493 -5.49 -3.25 -22.06
C ARG A 493 -5.66 -1.76 -22.31
N ALA A 494 -5.67 -1.33 -23.57
CA ALA A 494 -5.86 0.08 -23.91
C ALA A 494 -7.22 0.59 -23.41
N ALA A 495 -8.28 -0.21 -23.59
CA ALA A 495 -9.62 0.06 -23.09
C ALA A 495 -9.65 0.14 -21.55
N ASN A 496 -9.11 -0.85 -20.84
CA ASN A 496 -9.03 -0.85 -19.37
C ASN A 496 -8.19 0.31 -18.82
N MET A 497 -7.06 0.64 -19.46
CA MET A 497 -6.22 1.77 -19.07
C MET A 497 -6.93 3.10 -19.27
N SER A 498 -7.60 3.29 -20.42
CA SER A 498 -8.40 4.49 -20.70
C SER A 498 -9.56 4.63 -19.70
N ALA A 499 -10.26 3.54 -19.42
CA ALA A 499 -11.36 3.51 -18.46
C ALA A 499 -10.88 3.78 -17.03
N SER A 500 -9.77 3.16 -16.62
CA SER A 500 -9.16 3.39 -15.31
C SER A 500 -8.66 4.82 -15.18
N ALA A 501 -8.08 5.40 -16.24
CA ALA A 501 -7.66 6.80 -16.25
C ALA A 501 -8.87 7.75 -16.16
N ASN A 502 -9.93 7.51 -16.93
CA ASN A 502 -11.15 8.31 -16.90
C ASN A 502 -11.88 8.18 -15.56
N ALA A 503 -11.97 6.97 -15.01
CA ALA A 503 -12.55 6.73 -13.69
C ALA A 503 -11.71 7.41 -12.60
N ALA A 504 -10.38 7.28 -12.63
CA ALA A 504 -9.50 7.96 -11.68
C ALA A 504 -9.63 9.48 -11.77
N LEU A 505 -9.66 10.06 -12.98
CA LEU A 505 -9.83 11.49 -13.19
C LEU A 505 -11.23 11.98 -12.77
N GLY A 506 -12.28 11.23 -13.11
CA GLY A 506 -13.66 11.56 -12.78
C GLY A 506 -13.95 11.45 -11.28
N GLU A 507 -13.53 10.35 -10.66
CA GLU A 507 -13.66 10.11 -9.22
C GLU A 507 -12.85 11.12 -8.43
N THR A 508 -11.57 11.35 -8.78
CA THR A 508 -10.76 12.35 -8.09
C THR A 508 -11.31 13.75 -8.29
N SER A 509 -11.76 14.13 -9.49
CA SER A 509 -12.39 15.43 -9.73
C SER A 509 -13.66 15.59 -8.90
N GLY A 510 -14.57 14.60 -8.92
CA GLY A 510 -15.81 14.63 -8.15
C GLY A 510 -15.56 14.69 -6.63
N GLU A 511 -14.65 13.87 -6.13
CA GLU A 511 -14.26 13.84 -4.72
C GLU A 511 -13.56 15.13 -4.30
N LEU A 512 -12.65 15.66 -5.12
CA LEU A 512 -11.96 16.94 -4.88
C LEU A 512 -12.95 18.11 -4.87
N HIS A 513 -13.91 18.15 -5.80
CA HIS A 513 -14.96 19.17 -5.81
C HIS A 513 -15.94 19.03 -4.64
N ALA A 514 -16.22 17.81 -4.19
CA ALA A 514 -17.06 17.56 -3.02
C ALA A 514 -16.33 17.93 -1.72
N ARG A 515 -15.02 17.69 -1.64
CA ARG A 515 -14.22 17.91 -0.43
C ARG A 515 -13.60 19.30 -0.32
N SER A 516 -13.31 19.99 -1.41
CA SER A 516 -12.66 21.30 -1.39
C SER A 516 -13.61 22.42 -1.83
N GLU A 517 -13.81 23.39 -0.95
CA GLU A 517 -14.56 24.61 -1.24
C GLU A 517 -13.79 25.53 -2.20
N VAL A 518 -12.45 25.45 -2.19
CA VAL A 518 -11.60 26.19 -3.13
C VAL A 518 -11.77 25.62 -4.55
N LEU A 519 -11.61 24.31 -4.72
CA LEU A 519 -11.63 23.68 -6.05
C LEU A 519 -13.02 23.66 -6.68
N ARG A 520 -14.09 23.71 -5.86
CA ARG A 520 -15.47 23.75 -6.36
C ARG A 520 -15.73 24.92 -7.33
N HIS A 521 -15.02 26.03 -7.17
CA HIS A 521 -15.18 27.23 -8.01
C HIS A 521 -14.10 27.39 -9.08
N THR A 522 -13.05 26.56 -9.08
CA THR A 522 -11.95 26.68 -10.06
C THR A 522 -12.24 25.98 -11.40
N ALA A 523 -13.36 25.25 -11.53
CA ALA A 523 -13.70 24.55 -12.76
C ALA A 523 -13.91 25.50 -13.96
N SER A 524 -14.30 26.75 -13.71
CA SER A 524 -14.41 27.79 -14.72
C SER A 524 -13.67 29.05 -14.25
N ALA A 525 -12.66 29.47 -15.01
CA ALA A 525 -11.88 30.66 -14.68
C ALA A 525 -12.77 31.92 -14.59
N SER A 526 -13.77 32.05 -15.49
CA SER A 526 -14.69 33.19 -15.48
C SER A 526 -15.60 33.21 -14.25
N GLU A 527 -16.10 32.05 -13.82
CA GLU A 527 -16.88 31.93 -12.58
C GLU A 527 -16.01 32.22 -11.36
N PHE A 528 -14.78 31.69 -11.35
CA PHE A 528 -13.83 31.91 -10.28
C PHE A 528 -13.53 33.41 -10.07
N PHE A 529 -13.21 34.14 -11.13
CA PHE A 529 -12.99 35.58 -11.06
C PHE A 529 -14.27 36.35 -10.71
N GLY A 530 -15.43 35.91 -11.20
CA GLY A 530 -16.72 36.50 -10.83
C GLY A 530 -17.03 36.38 -9.34
N VAL A 531 -16.79 35.21 -8.74
CA VAL A 531 -16.96 34.96 -7.30
C VAL A 531 -15.98 35.79 -6.48
N LEU A 532 -14.69 35.80 -6.86
CA LEU A 532 -13.67 36.61 -6.19
C LEU A 532 -14.02 38.10 -6.21
N TRP A 533 -14.53 38.60 -7.33
CA TRP A 533 -14.90 40.01 -7.46
C TRP A 533 -16.14 40.35 -6.65
N LYS A 534 -17.16 39.47 -6.68
CA LYS A 534 -18.41 39.66 -5.93
C LYS A 534 -18.21 39.63 -4.41
N GLU A 535 -17.28 38.82 -3.93
CA GLU A 535 -16.97 38.68 -2.50
C GLU A 535 -15.83 39.58 -2.00
N ARG A 536 -15.38 40.51 -2.84
CA ARG A 536 -14.30 41.43 -2.49
C ARG A 536 -14.64 42.21 -1.23
N GLY A 537 -13.80 42.08 -0.20
CA GLY A 537 -14.00 42.70 1.13
C GLY A 537 -14.54 41.75 2.21
N THR A 538 -14.95 40.53 1.86
CA THR A 538 -15.31 39.50 2.85
C THR A 538 -14.09 38.67 3.26
N LYS A 539 -14.12 38.12 4.49
CA LYS A 539 -13.08 37.18 4.96
C LYS A 539 -12.98 35.95 4.05
N ALA A 540 -14.11 35.44 3.57
CA ALA A 540 -14.17 34.29 2.65
C ALA A 540 -13.51 34.59 1.31
N GLY A 541 -13.78 35.76 0.71
CA GLY A 541 -13.14 36.20 -0.53
C GLY A 541 -11.62 36.31 -0.39
N PHE A 542 -11.11 36.82 0.74
CA PHE A 542 -9.67 36.87 1.01
C PHE A 542 -9.03 35.48 1.13
N LEU A 543 -9.66 34.55 1.87
CA LEU A 543 -9.18 33.17 2.00
C LEU A 543 -9.14 32.45 0.64
N ARG A 544 -10.15 32.65 -0.21
CA ARG A 544 -10.20 32.10 -1.58
C ARG A 544 -9.09 32.67 -2.46
N LEU A 545 -8.80 33.97 -2.37
CA LEU A 545 -7.70 34.58 -3.11
C LEU A 545 -6.34 33.97 -2.71
N LEU A 546 -6.08 33.82 -1.40
CA LEU A 546 -4.87 33.17 -0.89
C LEU A 546 -4.77 31.70 -1.31
N ALA A 547 -5.90 30.99 -1.32
CA ALA A 547 -5.94 29.59 -1.72
C ALA A 547 -5.59 29.42 -3.20
N SER A 548 -6.11 30.30 -4.06
CA SER A 548 -5.78 30.28 -5.49
C SER A 548 -4.37 30.75 -5.78
N PHE A 549 -3.84 31.70 -5.01
CA PHE A 549 -2.41 32.03 -5.04
C PHE A 549 -1.57 30.80 -4.68
N SER A 550 -1.96 30.05 -3.65
CA SER A 550 -1.28 28.82 -3.25
C SER A 550 -1.35 27.75 -4.36
N LEU A 551 -2.51 27.57 -4.99
CA LEU A 551 -2.67 26.66 -6.13
C LEU A 551 -1.75 27.02 -7.31
N GLY A 552 -1.63 28.32 -7.64
CA GLY A 552 -0.72 28.79 -8.67
C GLY A 552 0.75 28.47 -8.36
N ASN A 553 1.19 28.64 -7.11
CA ASN A 553 2.55 28.28 -6.68
C ASN A 553 2.79 26.76 -6.70
N ILE A 554 1.79 25.94 -6.35
CA ILE A 554 1.88 24.47 -6.48
C ILE A 554 2.13 24.09 -7.94
N LEU A 555 1.35 24.64 -8.87
CA LEU A 555 1.50 24.36 -10.30
C LEU A 555 2.87 24.80 -10.83
N LEU A 556 3.32 26.01 -10.48
CA LEU A 556 4.63 26.50 -10.86
C LEU A 556 5.75 25.59 -10.33
N THR A 557 5.62 25.16 -9.07
CA THR A 557 6.60 24.26 -8.45
C THR A 557 6.61 22.90 -9.11
N LEU A 558 5.44 22.34 -9.46
CA LEU A 558 5.33 21.05 -10.16
C LEU A 558 6.03 21.06 -11.52
N VAL A 559 5.94 22.17 -12.28
CA VAL A 559 6.61 22.31 -13.58
C VAL A 559 8.13 22.17 -13.46
N VAL A 560 8.73 22.64 -12.38
CA VAL A 560 10.18 22.51 -12.12
C VAL A 560 10.51 21.19 -11.44
N TRP A 561 9.70 20.78 -10.46
CA TRP A 561 9.93 19.62 -9.62
C TRP A 561 9.87 18.30 -10.39
N VAL A 562 8.88 18.11 -11.27
CA VAL A 562 8.70 16.86 -12.01
C VAL A 562 9.92 16.52 -12.89
N PRO A 563 10.40 17.39 -13.80
CA PRO A 563 11.55 17.08 -14.63
C PRO A 563 12.84 16.94 -13.81
N THR A 564 13.04 17.79 -12.80
CA THR A 564 14.21 17.72 -11.91
C THR A 564 14.24 16.39 -11.17
N THR A 565 13.10 15.95 -10.64
CA THR A 565 12.98 14.68 -9.90
C THR A 565 13.15 13.49 -10.83
N ALA A 566 12.59 13.52 -12.03
CA ALA A 566 12.80 12.46 -13.02
C ALA A 566 14.29 12.32 -13.39
N ALA A 567 14.97 13.43 -13.66
CA ALA A 567 16.41 13.45 -13.94
C ALA A 567 17.22 12.97 -12.73
N PHE A 568 16.89 13.43 -11.53
CA PHE A 568 17.54 13.02 -10.28
C PHE A 568 17.35 11.53 -9.99
N VAL A 569 16.15 10.98 -10.21
CA VAL A 569 15.88 9.55 -10.01
C VAL A 569 16.67 8.71 -11.00
N ALA A 570 16.65 9.08 -12.29
CA ALA A 570 17.38 8.36 -13.33
C ALA A 570 18.89 8.38 -13.07
N TYR A 571 19.45 9.58 -12.82
CA TYR A 571 20.88 9.75 -12.61
C TYR A 571 21.36 9.08 -11.31
N SER A 572 20.67 9.29 -10.20
CA SER A 572 21.03 8.69 -8.91
C SER A 572 20.91 7.17 -8.89
N SER A 573 20.08 6.56 -9.74
CA SER A 573 19.97 5.09 -9.83
C SER A 573 21.20 4.44 -10.45
N VAL A 574 21.95 5.17 -11.28
CA VAL A 574 23.12 4.67 -12.01
C VAL A 574 24.44 5.20 -11.47
N PHE A 575 24.44 6.30 -10.71
CA PHE A 575 25.65 6.97 -10.24
C PHE A 575 26.64 6.05 -9.51
N SER A 576 26.18 5.26 -8.54
CA SER A 576 27.05 4.31 -7.82
C SER A 576 27.66 3.25 -8.75
N LEU A 577 26.92 2.82 -9.78
CA LEU A 577 27.38 1.85 -10.76
C LEU A 577 28.43 2.44 -11.70
N THR A 578 28.32 3.72 -12.07
CA THR A 578 29.32 4.37 -12.94
C THR A 578 30.65 4.55 -12.21
N GLN A 579 30.64 4.61 -10.88
CA GLN A 579 31.87 4.70 -10.08
C GLN A 579 32.49 3.33 -9.76
N PHE A 580 31.73 2.23 -9.89
CA PHE A 580 32.18 0.88 -9.57
C PHE A 580 33.49 0.43 -10.25
N PRO A 581 33.83 0.83 -11.50
CA PRO A 581 35.11 0.46 -12.11
C PRO A 581 36.36 0.88 -11.29
N HIS A 582 36.26 1.91 -10.45
CA HIS A 582 37.35 2.33 -9.56
C HIS A 582 37.68 1.26 -8.50
N CYS A 583 36.75 0.37 -8.18
CA CYS A 583 36.99 -0.76 -7.27
C CYS A 583 37.92 -1.83 -7.87
N VAL A 584 37.99 -1.90 -9.20
CA VAL A 584 38.77 -2.92 -9.92
C VAL A 584 40.11 -2.36 -10.41
N ALA A 585 40.26 -1.04 -10.48
CA ALA A 585 41.49 -0.40 -10.91
C ALA A 585 42.65 -0.74 -9.95
N GLU A 586 43.77 -1.19 -10.54
CA GLU A 586 44.95 -1.76 -9.84
C GLU A 586 45.67 -0.77 -8.90
N ASN A 587 45.39 0.53 -9.04
CA ASN A 587 45.93 1.59 -8.18
C ASN A 587 45.14 1.80 -6.87
N SER A 588 44.21 0.90 -6.52
CA SER A 588 43.36 1.02 -5.32
C SER A 588 44.11 0.90 -3.98
N SER A 589 45.39 0.52 -3.97
CA SER A 589 46.17 0.34 -2.74
C SER A 589 46.37 1.62 -1.91
N THR A 590 46.12 2.81 -2.47
CA THR A 590 46.34 4.10 -1.77
C THR A 590 45.09 4.74 -1.17
N ARG A 591 43.88 4.28 -1.50
CA ARG A 591 42.63 4.84 -0.96
C ARG A 591 41.76 3.76 -0.34
N ASN A 592 41.19 4.03 0.83
CA ASN A 592 40.26 3.14 1.54
C ASN A 592 38.89 3.03 0.82
N LEU A 593 38.86 2.41 -0.36
CA LEU A 593 37.64 2.24 -1.17
C LEU A 593 36.79 1.03 -0.74
N THR A 594 37.16 0.33 0.34
CA THR A 594 36.47 -0.89 0.80
C THR A 594 34.98 -0.66 1.06
N LEU A 595 34.61 0.45 1.72
CA LEU A 595 33.24 0.77 2.05
C LEU A 595 32.36 1.09 0.82
N PRO A 596 32.72 2.05 -0.06
CA PRO A 596 31.94 2.33 -1.29
C PRO A 596 31.79 1.10 -2.18
N CYS A 597 32.86 0.30 -2.31
CA CYS A 597 32.82 -0.93 -3.11
C CYS A 597 31.90 -2.00 -2.50
N THR A 598 31.89 -2.15 -1.17
CA THR A 598 31.00 -3.10 -0.48
C THR A 598 29.54 -2.70 -0.63
N LEU A 599 29.20 -1.43 -0.37
CA LEU A 599 27.82 -0.93 -0.50
C LEU A 599 27.31 -1.00 -1.94
N THR A 600 28.16 -0.65 -2.91
CA THR A 600 27.81 -0.76 -4.34
C THR A 600 27.62 -2.22 -4.75
N SER A 601 28.43 -3.14 -4.21
CA SER A 601 28.27 -4.58 -4.48
C SER A 601 26.94 -5.12 -3.92
N LEU A 602 26.55 -4.71 -2.71
CA LEU A 602 25.24 -5.06 -2.13
C LEU A 602 24.09 -4.49 -2.97
N TYR A 603 24.22 -3.26 -3.46
CA TYR A 603 23.27 -2.67 -4.40
C TYR A 603 23.15 -3.50 -5.70
N VAL A 604 24.28 -3.92 -6.30
CA VAL A 604 24.29 -4.79 -7.48
C VAL A 604 23.63 -6.15 -7.21
N VAL A 605 23.85 -6.74 -6.03
CA VAL A 605 23.17 -7.99 -5.62
C VAL A 605 21.66 -7.80 -5.57
N CYS A 606 21.18 -6.68 -5.01
CA CYS A 606 19.76 -6.35 -5.03
C CYS A 606 19.22 -6.17 -6.46
N LEU A 607 19.95 -5.46 -7.34
CA LEU A 607 19.57 -5.30 -8.74
C LEU A 607 19.49 -6.64 -9.49
N PHE A 608 20.43 -7.55 -9.22
CA PHE A 608 20.39 -8.90 -9.78
C PHE A 608 19.16 -9.68 -9.28
N GLY A 609 18.85 -9.60 -7.99
CA GLY A 609 17.62 -10.19 -7.43
C GLY A 609 16.35 -9.62 -8.05
N LEU A 610 16.30 -8.30 -8.29
CA LEU A 610 15.21 -7.64 -9.00
C LEU A 610 15.09 -8.16 -10.44
N ALA A 611 16.20 -8.30 -11.17
CA ALA A 611 16.21 -8.82 -12.53
C ALA A 611 15.70 -10.27 -12.61
N LEU A 612 16.05 -11.12 -11.63
CA LEU A 612 15.55 -12.50 -11.55
C LEU A 612 14.05 -12.57 -11.24
N LEU A 613 13.53 -11.65 -10.42
CA LEU A 613 12.11 -11.60 -10.07
C LEU A 613 11.25 -10.87 -11.11
N ALA A 614 11.84 -10.00 -11.93
CA ALA A 614 11.14 -9.15 -12.88
C ALA A 614 10.21 -9.92 -13.83
N PRO A 615 10.55 -11.10 -14.41
CA PRO A 615 9.62 -11.84 -15.25
C PRO A 615 8.38 -12.34 -14.51
N ALA A 616 8.54 -12.80 -13.28
CA ALA A 616 7.43 -13.28 -12.45
C ALA A 616 6.52 -12.13 -12.02
N VAL A 617 7.11 -10.98 -11.66
CA VAL A 617 6.35 -9.76 -11.33
C VAL A 617 5.64 -9.23 -12.56
N TYR A 618 6.31 -9.14 -13.70
CA TYR A 618 5.72 -8.71 -14.96
C TYR A 618 4.53 -9.60 -15.34
N HIS A 619 4.69 -10.93 -15.26
CA HIS A 619 3.57 -11.84 -15.53
C HIS A 619 2.37 -11.59 -14.61
N PHE A 620 2.60 -11.46 -13.30
CA PHE A 620 1.52 -11.13 -12.36
C PHE A 620 0.88 -9.76 -12.64
N GLN A 621 1.68 -8.74 -12.93
CA GLN A 621 1.16 -7.40 -13.24
C GLN A 621 0.37 -7.38 -14.55
N THR A 622 0.82 -8.11 -15.58
CA THR A 622 0.04 -8.23 -16.83
C THR A 622 -1.30 -8.93 -16.60
N LEU A 623 -1.33 -10.01 -15.81
CA LEU A 623 -2.58 -10.67 -15.43
C LEU A 623 -3.51 -9.73 -14.66
N ARG A 624 -2.95 -8.88 -13.79
CA ARG A 624 -3.72 -7.87 -13.04
C ARG A 624 -4.26 -6.78 -13.96
N THR A 625 -3.47 -6.22 -14.87
CA THR A 625 -3.92 -5.15 -15.79
C THR A 625 -4.96 -5.64 -16.79
N ASP A 626 -4.93 -6.95 -17.08
CA ASP A 626 -5.87 -7.57 -18.00
C ASP A 626 -7.21 -7.90 -17.31
N LEU A 627 -7.25 -7.94 -15.97
CA LEU A 627 -8.47 -8.13 -15.20
C LEU A 627 -9.29 -6.84 -15.18
N VAL A 628 -10.60 -6.93 -15.45
CA VAL A 628 -11.53 -5.80 -15.29
C VAL A 628 -11.53 -5.39 -13.81
N SER A 629 -11.37 -4.08 -13.55
CA SER A 629 -11.38 -3.55 -12.19
C SER A 629 -12.67 -3.94 -11.47
N VAL A 630 -12.55 -4.49 -10.27
CA VAL A 630 -13.67 -4.81 -9.37
C VAL A 630 -13.86 -3.73 -8.29
N LYS A 631 -13.24 -2.55 -8.47
CA LYS A 631 -13.44 -1.42 -7.57
C LYS A 631 -14.93 -1.06 -7.47
N ASP A 632 -15.33 -0.64 -6.29
CA ASP A 632 -16.68 -0.17 -5.93
C ASP A 632 -17.76 -1.26 -5.87
N PHE A 633 -17.39 -2.53 -6.04
CA PHE A 633 -18.32 -3.62 -5.79
C PHE A 633 -18.69 -3.67 -4.29
N PRO A 634 -19.92 -4.10 -3.96
CA PRO A 634 -20.31 -4.23 -2.56
C PRO A 634 -19.46 -5.33 -1.88
N LYS A 635 -19.13 -5.14 -0.60
CA LYS A 635 -18.31 -6.10 0.20
C LYS A 635 -18.62 -7.59 -0.04
N PRO A 636 -19.89 -8.01 -0.20
CA PRO A 636 -20.24 -9.41 -0.46
C PRO A 636 -19.68 -10.02 -1.75
N PHE A 637 -19.35 -9.18 -2.73
CA PHE A 637 -18.71 -9.62 -3.97
C PHE A 637 -17.30 -10.16 -3.73
N TYR A 638 -16.57 -9.62 -2.74
CA TYR A 638 -15.20 -10.02 -2.42
C TYR A 638 -15.14 -11.28 -1.55
N THR A 639 -15.97 -12.28 -1.86
CA THR A 639 -15.99 -13.57 -1.17
C THR A 639 -15.42 -14.67 -2.04
N PRO A 640 -14.81 -15.73 -1.46
CA PRO A 640 -14.33 -16.87 -2.22
C PRO A 640 -15.44 -17.56 -3.04
N VAL A 641 -16.71 -17.44 -2.64
CA VAL A 641 -17.88 -17.97 -3.35
C VAL A 641 -17.98 -17.40 -4.77
N VAL A 642 -17.71 -16.11 -4.95
CA VAL A 642 -17.72 -15.48 -6.28
C VAL A 642 -16.63 -16.08 -7.18
N VAL A 643 -15.46 -16.40 -6.61
CA VAL A 643 -14.40 -17.07 -7.37
C VAL A 643 -14.79 -18.51 -7.74
N LYS A 644 -15.53 -19.22 -6.88
CA LYS A 644 -16.09 -20.54 -7.20
C LYS A 644 -17.07 -20.45 -8.37
N GLU A 645 -17.91 -19.42 -8.40
CA GLU A 645 -18.86 -19.19 -9.48
C GLU A 645 -18.15 -18.85 -10.80
N ILE A 646 -17.11 -18.00 -10.77
CA ILE A 646 -16.26 -17.74 -11.93
C ILE A 646 -15.65 -19.05 -12.47
N TYR A 647 -15.14 -19.90 -11.57
CA TYR A 647 -14.59 -21.21 -11.93
C TYR A 647 -15.65 -22.12 -12.56
N PHE A 648 -16.84 -22.21 -11.96
CA PHE A 648 -17.94 -23.03 -12.47
C PHE A 648 -18.37 -22.60 -13.88
N ARG A 649 -18.53 -21.29 -14.10
CA ARG A 649 -18.84 -20.74 -15.43
C ARG A 649 -17.76 -21.06 -16.43
N TYR A 650 -16.49 -20.86 -16.07
CA TYR A 650 -15.37 -21.24 -16.92
C TYR A 650 -15.43 -22.73 -17.32
N THR A 651 -15.68 -23.65 -16.37
CA THR A 651 -15.78 -25.08 -16.69
C THR A 651 -16.95 -25.40 -17.61
N ASN A 652 -18.09 -24.70 -17.47
CA ASN A 652 -19.24 -24.87 -18.35
C ASN A 652 -18.95 -24.35 -19.77
N ILE A 653 -18.30 -23.18 -19.90
CA ILE A 653 -17.92 -22.64 -21.22
C ILE A 653 -16.87 -23.57 -21.87
N GLN A 654 -15.93 -24.14 -21.09
CA GLN A 654 -14.92 -25.08 -21.61
C GLN A 654 -15.55 -26.40 -22.08
N ALA A 655 -16.47 -26.96 -21.28
CA ALA A 655 -17.22 -28.16 -21.66
C ALA A 655 -18.04 -27.92 -22.93
N ARG A 656 -18.71 -26.77 -23.01
CA ARG A 656 -19.46 -26.33 -24.20
C ARG A 656 -18.56 -26.18 -25.42
N SER A 657 -17.40 -25.52 -25.31
CA SER A 657 -16.46 -25.37 -26.41
C SER A 657 -15.96 -26.73 -26.91
N SER A 658 -15.65 -27.64 -25.98
CA SER A 658 -15.21 -29.00 -26.32
C SER A 658 -16.31 -29.81 -27.01
N LEU A 659 -17.57 -29.62 -26.58
CA LEU A 659 -18.74 -30.23 -27.20
C LEU A 659 -18.99 -29.67 -28.61
N VAL A 660 -18.89 -28.35 -28.78
CA VAL A 660 -19.04 -27.66 -30.07
C VAL A 660 -17.97 -28.16 -31.05
N GLU A 661 -16.70 -28.17 -30.66
CA GLU A 661 -15.61 -28.70 -31.50
C GLU A 661 -15.88 -30.16 -31.91
N GLY A 662 -16.24 -31.01 -30.93
CA GLY A 662 -16.56 -32.41 -31.20
C GLY A 662 -17.81 -32.62 -32.06
N LEU A 663 -18.80 -31.74 -31.99
CA LEU A 663 -19.98 -31.75 -32.86
C LEU A 663 -19.65 -31.22 -34.26
N GLN A 664 -18.89 -30.13 -34.38
CA GLN A 664 -18.46 -29.58 -35.66
C GLN A 664 -17.71 -30.62 -36.49
N ASP A 665 -16.82 -31.38 -35.84
CA ASP A 665 -16.08 -32.47 -36.47
C ASP A 665 -16.98 -33.62 -36.96
N ARG A 666 -18.16 -33.82 -36.34
CA ARG A 666 -19.04 -34.97 -36.59
C ARG A 666 -20.25 -34.67 -37.45
N VAL A 667 -20.92 -33.55 -37.21
CA VAL A 667 -22.22 -33.21 -37.82
C VAL A 667 -22.16 -31.96 -38.70
N GLY A 668 -21.00 -31.29 -38.79
CA GLY A 668 -20.83 -30.03 -39.49
C GLY A 668 -21.24 -28.80 -38.65
N PRO A 669 -20.82 -27.60 -39.07
CA PRO A 669 -20.94 -26.38 -38.27
C PRO A 669 -22.38 -25.94 -38.01
N ASP A 670 -23.26 -26.02 -39.00
CA ASP A 670 -24.65 -25.56 -38.89
C ASP A 670 -25.46 -26.43 -37.91
N ASN A 671 -25.33 -27.76 -38.04
CA ASN A 671 -25.98 -28.72 -37.15
C ASN A 671 -25.41 -28.63 -35.72
N ALA A 672 -24.10 -28.40 -35.58
CA ALA A 672 -23.49 -28.21 -34.26
C ALA A 672 -24.04 -26.95 -33.56
N ALA A 673 -24.25 -25.86 -34.30
CA ALA A 673 -24.85 -24.64 -33.78
C ALA A 673 -26.30 -24.85 -33.33
N GLU A 674 -27.10 -25.58 -34.10
CA GLU A 674 -28.49 -25.91 -33.76
C GLU A 674 -28.57 -26.77 -32.49
N VAL A 675 -27.75 -27.83 -32.39
CA VAL A 675 -27.70 -28.69 -31.19
C VAL A 675 -27.29 -27.90 -29.95
N VAL A 676 -26.31 -26.99 -30.09
CA VAL A 676 -25.87 -26.14 -28.98
C VAL A 676 -26.95 -25.14 -28.58
N SER A 677 -27.67 -24.56 -29.54
CA SER A 677 -28.82 -23.70 -29.26
C SER A 677 -29.92 -24.45 -28.50
N TYR A 678 -30.21 -25.69 -28.89
CA TYR A 678 -31.19 -26.53 -28.20
C TYR A 678 -30.75 -26.88 -26.77
N LEU A 679 -29.47 -27.19 -26.57
CA LEU A 679 -28.91 -27.44 -25.24
C LEU A 679 -28.93 -26.19 -24.35
N ASP A 680 -28.69 -25.00 -24.93
CA ASP A 680 -28.82 -23.73 -24.22
C ASP A 680 -30.27 -23.46 -23.80
N GLU A 681 -31.22 -23.75 -24.68
CA GLU A 681 -32.65 -23.61 -24.38
C GLU A 681 -33.09 -24.59 -23.28
N CYS A 682 -32.62 -25.85 -23.33
CA CYS A 682 -32.85 -26.84 -22.28
C CYS A 682 -32.21 -26.42 -20.94
N ASN A 683 -30.96 -25.96 -20.95
CA ASN A 683 -30.27 -25.50 -19.74
C ASN A 683 -30.95 -24.27 -19.13
N ARG A 684 -31.44 -23.34 -19.96
CA ARG A 684 -32.28 -22.25 -19.47
C ARG A 684 -33.49 -22.81 -18.75
N GLN A 685 -34.25 -23.73 -19.37
CA GLN A 685 -35.45 -24.31 -18.75
C GLN A 685 -35.14 -25.07 -17.44
N PHE A 686 -34.05 -25.82 -17.35
CA PHE A 686 -33.64 -26.56 -16.15
C PHE A 686 -33.17 -25.66 -15.00
N CYS A 687 -32.56 -24.50 -15.29
CA CYS A 687 -32.20 -23.56 -14.23
C CYS A 687 -33.41 -22.84 -13.62
N TYR A 688 -34.58 -22.85 -14.28
CA TYR A 688 -35.80 -22.22 -13.76
C TYR A 688 -36.77 -23.19 -13.05
N SER A 689 -36.45 -24.48 -13.00
CA SER A 689 -37.22 -25.53 -12.32
C SER A 689 -36.52 -25.95 -11.04
#